data_AF-A0A1F2RPT0-F1
#
_entry.id   AF-A0A1F2RPT0-F1
#
_cell.length_a   1.000
_cell.length_b   1.000
_cell.length_c   1.000
_cell.angle_alpha   90.00
_cell.angle_beta   90.00
_cell.angle_gamma   90.00
#
_symmetry.space_group_name_H-M   'P 1'
#
loop_
_entity.id
_entity.type
_entity.pdbx_description
1 polymer ?
#
loop_
_entity_poly.entity_id
_entity_poly.type
_entity_poly.pdbx_seq_one_letter_code
_entity_poly.pdbx_strand_id
1 'polypeptide(L)'
;MSYFKTLLLSFVSKRGETPNLDRGWIIANHKLVSFHAAFLTSLLSISPSVATRLDVIREMFLSAEILISSVMWYAAWHVNISIHEIGHYLAAVKTNNLRPELAVQAQDRLAHGIFRRWLWYLGMFVKIPYGTFEGVNKEAGSYHPSVKTQNLAVSAAGPAASKVLCLISLPPGMILILLGFYASVPWAVYMGRLLFTIGVVALFDYLIADPGKYHAFKERQREAAAKMAEVKSPDSVQGKQASRPAKPSELKRKLRLHRLQEVELPDGRVVFAPWEFRNSIMGGRHTEEMGGNLSFQEFMFLPLTAMDYIEAQRVTNLLQSRAIQIIQDSEGLNFVGIGLEGGIVASYAKQKGDILPEERALRVAVQAIEECGFVPDRDVVLALDPAASELSNAYREKTGEKGSVGQYLFWRAEDPKVMTTDELVELYVRWVREYPIVSLEDPFAEDDHEGWKKLMKNLDDEILIIGDDLVTTKDSTIKKCAEEGLINTALIKANQIGTLCETLLATRIAKEMGLSLVVSHRSKSPNEVMEADISFAIGALGLKCGGGSNTERLVKYSRIVELIEMAQKGTKITRILEPELVIADISAREEPTNAGIPTVGVTIMLDNGTRFSAATPLGTSAGMDEAIHLVDSIIEANPLTRKFPAYFVLNEKEKTYRFSPSAKADAIAKENADLADLWMRAKRYGGKGCLNAVANVKEVIAPRYLGQKISALGNLVDIDRELLLLELDLAIKRSKINRNASAEEKIQVMQRKANLGMNAILSFSLAMGRLLAARDGKELPDVLRELEPVIDRNYLYGIK
;
A
#
# COMPACT_ATOMS: atom_id res chain seq x y z
N MET A 1 -23.96 -33.38 39.25
CA MET A 1 -23.92 -32.82 37.88
C MET A 1 -24.61 -31.46 37.73
N SER A 2 -25.87 -31.27 38.19
CA SER A 2 -26.56 -29.97 38.09
C SER A 2 -25.83 -28.83 38.79
N TYR A 3 -25.34 -29.06 40.01
CA TYR A 3 -24.61 -28.05 40.79
C TYR A 3 -23.30 -27.61 40.14
N PHE A 4 -22.54 -28.56 39.58
CA PHE A 4 -21.30 -28.29 38.85
C PHE A 4 -21.56 -27.53 37.55
N LYS A 5 -22.67 -27.84 36.85
CA LYS A 5 -23.09 -27.14 35.64
C LYS A 5 -23.50 -25.69 35.95
N THR A 6 -24.23 -25.46 37.04
CA THR A 6 -24.61 -24.13 37.52
C THR A 6 -23.40 -23.30 37.98
N LEU A 7 -22.45 -23.92 38.67
CA LEU A 7 -21.20 -23.27 39.11
C LEU A 7 -20.32 -22.87 37.91
N LEU A 8 -20.18 -23.75 36.90
CA LEU A 8 -19.47 -23.44 35.65
C LEU A 8 -20.16 -22.33 34.86
N LEU A 9 -21.49 -22.34 34.78
CA LEU A 9 -22.27 -21.30 34.10
C LEU A 9 -22.21 -19.94 34.81
N SER A 10 -21.93 -19.88 36.11
CA SER A 10 -21.71 -18.61 36.82
C SER A 10 -20.33 -17.97 36.56
N PHE A 11 -19.37 -18.74 36.04
CA PHE A 11 -18.05 -18.24 35.63
C PHE A 11 -17.95 -17.91 34.12
N VAL A 12 -18.95 -18.31 33.33
CA VAL A 12 -19.05 -17.95 31.91
C VAL A 12 -19.82 -16.64 31.81
N SER A 13 -19.15 -15.58 31.36
CA SER A 13 -19.77 -14.27 31.13
C SER A 13 -20.98 -14.39 30.19
N LYS A 14 -22.09 -13.73 30.53
CA LYS A 14 -23.23 -13.56 29.63
C LYS A 14 -22.80 -12.66 28.46
N ARG A 15 -23.17 -13.03 27.24
CA ARG A 15 -22.91 -12.24 26.02
C ARG A 15 -23.25 -10.76 26.27
N GLY A 16 -22.23 -9.90 26.20
CA GLY A 16 -22.37 -8.44 26.27
C GLY A 16 -21.85 -7.78 27.56
N GLU A 17 -21.51 -8.53 28.60
CA GLU A 17 -20.88 -7.97 29.81
C GLU A 17 -19.37 -8.25 29.82
N THR A 18 -18.57 -7.20 29.93
CA THR A 18 -17.11 -7.30 30.14
C THR A 18 -16.84 -8.07 31.45
N PRO A 19 -16.13 -9.21 31.42
CA PRO A 19 -15.75 -9.91 32.63
C PRO A 19 -14.90 -9.01 33.54
N ASN A 20 -15.17 -8.99 34.85
CA ASN A 20 -14.45 -8.19 35.86
C ASN A 20 -12.93 -8.51 36.01
N LEU A 21 -12.37 -9.40 35.20
CA LEU A 21 -10.96 -9.82 35.24
C LEU A 21 -10.07 -9.11 34.21
N ASP A 22 -10.61 -8.17 33.44
CA ASP A 22 -9.95 -7.55 32.27
C ASP A 22 -8.87 -6.49 32.59
N ARG A 23 -8.30 -6.48 33.80
CA ARG A 23 -7.26 -5.50 34.20
C ARG A 23 -6.05 -6.16 34.86
N GLY A 24 -5.26 -6.90 34.11
CA GLY A 24 -3.85 -7.17 34.46
C GLY A 24 -3.59 -8.29 35.49
N TRP A 25 -4.53 -9.20 35.73
CA TRP A 25 -4.38 -10.27 36.73
C TRP A 25 -3.98 -11.63 36.14
N ILE A 26 -3.43 -11.73 34.92
CA ILE A 26 -3.02 -13.04 34.36
C ILE A 26 -1.99 -13.72 35.27
N ILE A 27 -0.95 -13.01 35.74
CA ILE A 27 0.01 -13.57 36.71
C ILE A 27 -0.65 -13.86 38.05
N ALA A 28 -1.54 -12.98 38.51
CA ALA A 28 -2.19 -13.17 39.80
C ALA A 28 -3.13 -14.37 39.79
N ASN A 29 -3.79 -14.66 38.66
CA ASN A 29 -4.55 -15.89 38.42
C ASN A 29 -3.63 -17.11 38.37
N HIS A 30 -2.51 -17.06 37.65
CA HIS A 30 -1.55 -18.17 37.63
C HIS A 30 -1.01 -18.47 39.03
N LYS A 31 -0.63 -17.47 39.82
CA LYS A 31 -0.16 -17.64 41.19
C LYS A 31 -1.27 -18.14 42.10
N LEU A 32 -2.45 -17.53 42.06
CA LEU A 32 -3.58 -17.83 42.95
C LEU A 32 -4.17 -19.22 42.64
N VAL A 33 -4.39 -19.55 41.37
CA VAL A 33 -4.91 -20.87 40.96
C VAL A 33 -3.89 -21.96 41.24
N SER A 34 -2.60 -21.71 41.01
CA SER A 34 -1.54 -22.67 41.37
C SER A 34 -1.49 -22.90 42.88
N PHE A 35 -1.69 -21.85 43.70
CA PHE A 35 -1.78 -21.97 45.16
C PHE A 35 -2.96 -22.86 45.56
N HIS A 36 -4.16 -22.54 45.08
CA HIS A 36 -5.36 -23.32 45.41
C HIS A 36 -5.24 -24.77 44.94
N ALA A 37 -4.77 -25.03 43.72
CA ALA A 37 -4.62 -26.38 43.21
C ALA A 37 -3.57 -27.20 43.98
N ALA A 38 -2.41 -26.61 44.31
CA ALA A 38 -1.37 -27.30 45.06
C ALA A 38 -1.81 -27.64 46.49
N PHE A 39 -2.46 -26.70 47.17
CA PHE A 39 -2.91 -26.88 48.55
C PHE A 39 -4.21 -27.67 48.66
N LEU A 40 -5.16 -27.58 47.74
CA LEU A 40 -6.37 -28.41 47.79
C LEU A 40 -6.06 -29.87 47.47
N THR A 41 -5.11 -30.14 46.58
CA THR A 41 -4.71 -31.52 46.26
C THR A 41 -3.92 -32.17 47.40
N SER A 42 -3.43 -31.41 48.40
CA SER A 42 -2.80 -32.00 49.59
C SER A 42 -3.76 -32.83 50.43
N LEU A 43 -5.07 -32.60 50.32
CA LEU A 43 -6.09 -33.46 50.90
C LEU A 43 -5.99 -34.92 50.43
N LEU A 44 -5.38 -35.16 49.26
CA LEU A 44 -5.13 -36.50 48.71
C LEU A 44 -3.87 -37.16 49.28
N SER A 45 -3.15 -36.50 50.18
CA SER A 45 -1.93 -37.02 50.81
C SER A 45 -1.96 -36.94 52.33
N ILE A 46 -3.14 -36.65 52.90
CA ILE A 46 -3.34 -36.60 54.35
C ILE A 46 -3.29 -38.00 54.95
N SER A 47 -2.68 -38.09 56.13
CA SER A 47 -2.58 -39.31 56.93
C SER A 47 -3.96 -39.89 57.25
N PRO A 48 -4.12 -41.23 57.23
CA PRO A 48 -5.34 -41.90 57.68
C PRO A 48 -5.72 -41.61 59.15
N SER A 49 -4.82 -41.04 59.95
CA SER A 49 -4.99 -40.76 61.38
C SER A 49 -5.73 -39.45 61.72
N VAL A 50 -6.24 -38.72 60.73
CA VAL A 50 -6.90 -37.42 60.92
C VAL A 50 -8.38 -37.59 61.29
N ALA A 51 -8.80 -37.00 62.43
CA ALA A 51 -10.14 -37.18 62.98
C ALA A 51 -10.99 -35.89 62.96
N THR A 52 -10.37 -34.70 62.93
CA THR A 52 -11.09 -33.40 62.99
C THR A 52 -10.68 -32.43 61.88
N ARG A 53 -11.49 -31.40 61.63
CA ARG A 53 -11.16 -30.32 60.68
C ARG A 53 -9.89 -29.55 61.09
N LEU A 54 -9.64 -29.42 62.39
CA LEU A 54 -8.43 -28.78 62.91
C LEU A 54 -7.18 -29.62 62.61
N ASP A 55 -7.30 -30.95 62.68
CA ASP A 55 -6.21 -31.86 62.33
C ASP A 55 -5.86 -31.77 60.84
N VAL A 56 -6.87 -31.64 59.95
CA VAL A 56 -6.66 -31.38 58.52
C VAL A 56 -5.87 -30.09 58.30
N ILE A 57 -6.27 -28.98 58.94
CA ILE A 57 -5.59 -27.68 58.80
C ILE A 57 -4.16 -27.76 59.34
N ARG A 58 -3.97 -28.45 60.49
CA ARG A 58 -2.65 -28.66 61.08
C ARG A 58 -1.75 -29.48 60.17
N GLU A 59 -2.28 -30.50 59.52
CA GLU A 59 -1.50 -31.32 58.59
C GLU A 59 -1.20 -30.57 57.29
N MET A 60 -2.13 -29.81 56.75
CA MET A 60 -1.91 -29.03 55.52
C MET A 60 -0.91 -27.87 55.70
N PHE A 61 -0.95 -27.18 56.85
CA PHE A 61 -0.22 -25.92 57.04
C PHE A 61 0.84 -25.94 58.15
N LEU A 62 0.86 -26.95 59.02
CA LEU A 62 1.80 -27.07 60.14
C LEU A 62 2.57 -28.41 60.11
N SER A 63 2.72 -29.01 58.92
CA SER A 63 3.52 -30.22 58.68
C SER A 63 4.47 -30.05 57.48
N ALA A 64 5.24 -31.09 57.14
CA ALA A 64 6.07 -31.11 55.93
C ALA A 64 5.26 -30.90 54.63
N GLU A 65 3.95 -31.11 54.65
CA GLU A 65 3.06 -30.90 53.52
C GLU A 65 3.01 -29.44 53.05
N ILE A 66 3.22 -28.46 53.95
CA ILE A 66 3.30 -27.05 53.55
C ILE A 66 4.48 -26.82 52.61
N LEU A 67 5.61 -27.50 52.84
CA LEU A 67 6.80 -27.40 52.00
C LEU A 67 6.56 -28.07 50.66
N ILE A 68 5.98 -29.27 50.65
CA ILE A 68 5.64 -30.02 49.43
C ILE A 68 4.66 -29.22 48.56
N SER A 69 3.57 -28.74 49.16
CA SER A 69 2.56 -27.93 48.47
C SER A 69 3.12 -26.58 48.01
N SER A 70 4.04 -25.96 48.75
CA SER A 70 4.71 -24.73 48.32
C SER A 70 5.65 -24.95 47.13
N VAL A 71 6.37 -26.07 47.10
CA VAL A 71 7.22 -26.46 45.96
C VAL A 71 6.35 -26.75 44.72
N MET A 72 5.25 -27.49 44.89
CA MET A 72 4.29 -27.75 43.81
C MET A 72 3.63 -26.47 43.31
N TRP A 73 3.24 -25.57 44.22
CA TRP A 73 2.69 -24.26 43.89
C TRP A 73 3.66 -23.47 43.01
N TYR A 74 4.91 -23.35 43.45
CA TYR A 74 5.94 -22.64 42.72
C TYR A 74 6.21 -23.27 41.35
N ALA A 75 6.37 -24.60 41.30
CA ALA A 75 6.62 -25.33 40.06
C ALA A 75 5.46 -25.17 39.07
N ALA A 76 4.21 -25.27 39.54
CA ALA A 76 3.03 -25.08 38.70
C ALA A 76 2.92 -23.65 38.17
N TRP A 77 3.15 -22.65 39.01
CA TRP A 77 3.17 -21.25 38.58
C TRP A 77 4.25 -21.02 37.52
N HIS A 78 5.48 -21.46 37.78
CA HIS A 78 6.63 -21.26 36.90
C HIS A 78 6.43 -21.96 35.56
N VAL A 79 6.04 -23.25 35.56
CA VAL A 79 5.82 -24.01 34.31
C VAL A 79 4.74 -23.35 33.46
N ASN A 80 3.61 -22.98 34.04
CA ASN A 80 2.49 -22.43 33.27
C ASN A 80 2.83 -21.06 32.66
N ILE A 81 3.35 -20.13 33.46
CA ILE A 81 3.70 -18.80 32.95
C ILE A 81 4.85 -18.87 31.93
N SER A 82 5.84 -19.75 32.13
CA SER A 82 6.90 -19.97 31.13
C SER A 82 6.34 -20.47 29.81
N ILE A 83 5.54 -21.53 29.82
CA ILE A 83 5.06 -22.17 28.59
C ILE A 83 4.10 -21.25 27.82
N HIS A 84 3.21 -20.53 28.53
CA HIS A 84 2.31 -19.56 27.92
C HIS A 84 3.07 -18.46 27.16
N GLU A 85 4.01 -17.80 27.84
CA GLU A 85 4.77 -16.69 27.28
C GLU A 85 5.79 -17.14 26.22
N ILE A 86 6.36 -18.36 26.35
CA ILE A 86 7.15 -19.00 25.28
C ILE A 86 6.29 -19.16 24.02
N GLY A 87 5.01 -19.52 24.16
CA GLY A 87 4.05 -19.60 23.06
C GLY A 87 3.94 -18.28 22.30
N HIS A 88 3.67 -17.18 23.03
CA HIS A 88 3.62 -15.83 22.45
C HIS A 88 4.93 -15.43 21.77
N TYR A 89 6.06 -15.61 22.48
CA TYR A 89 7.37 -15.23 21.97
C TYR A 89 7.75 -16.01 20.72
N LEU A 90 7.61 -17.34 20.72
CA LEU A 90 7.93 -18.16 19.55
C LEU A 90 7.02 -17.87 18.36
N ALA A 91 5.74 -17.56 18.59
CA ALA A 91 4.85 -17.11 17.53
C ALA A 91 5.35 -15.79 16.92
N ALA A 92 5.79 -14.84 17.75
CA ALA A 92 6.37 -13.58 17.27
C ALA A 92 7.69 -13.76 16.51
N VAL A 93 8.53 -14.72 16.91
CA VAL A 93 9.76 -15.08 16.17
C VAL A 93 9.41 -15.64 14.79
N LYS A 94 8.50 -16.62 14.75
CA LYS A 94 8.12 -17.31 13.50
C LYS A 94 7.43 -16.38 12.50
N THR A 95 6.55 -15.51 12.99
CA THR A 95 5.85 -14.50 12.20
C THR A 95 6.67 -13.22 12.00
N ASN A 96 7.98 -13.25 12.30
CA ASN A 96 8.91 -12.13 12.14
C ASN A 96 8.40 -10.78 12.73
N ASN A 97 7.54 -10.86 13.74
CA ASN A 97 6.84 -9.74 14.35
C ASN A 97 7.54 -9.22 15.61
N LEU A 98 8.68 -9.82 16.02
CA LEU A 98 9.55 -9.24 17.05
C LEU A 98 10.17 -7.91 16.59
N ARG A 99 10.49 -7.03 17.54
CA ARG A 99 11.23 -5.79 17.24
C ARG A 99 12.55 -6.09 16.49
N PRO A 100 12.96 -5.25 15.52
CA PRO A 100 14.12 -5.53 14.65
C PRO A 100 15.41 -5.85 15.40
N GLU A 101 15.64 -5.17 16.53
CA GLU A 101 16.81 -5.35 17.42
C GLU A 101 16.98 -6.80 17.90
N LEU A 102 15.87 -7.53 18.02
CA LEU A 102 15.81 -8.88 18.62
C LEU A 102 15.53 -9.98 17.60
N ALA A 103 14.91 -9.61 16.46
CA ALA A 103 14.41 -10.56 15.48
C ALA A 103 15.52 -11.44 14.89
N VAL A 104 16.66 -10.84 14.49
CA VAL A 104 17.77 -11.56 13.83
C VAL A 104 18.37 -12.62 14.76
N GLN A 105 18.68 -12.26 16.00
CA GLN A 105 19.26 -13.21 16.96
C GLN A 105 18.29 -14.34 17.32
N ALA A 106 17.00 -14.03 17.45
CA ALA A 106 16.00 -15.03 17.79
C ALA A 106 15.73 -15.99 16.63
N GLN A 107 15.71 -15.52 15.38
CA GLN A 107 15.60 -16.35 14.19
C GLN A 107 16.80 -17.27 14.01
N ASP A 108 18.02 -16.76 14.21
CA ASP A 108 19.23 -17.57 14.17
C ASP A 108 19.19 -18.69 15.23
N ARG A 109 18.82 -18.37 16.47
CA ARG A 109 18.62 -19.36 17.54
C ARG A 109 17.52 -20.38 17.23
N LEU A 110 16.49 -19.99 16.49
CA LEU A 110 15.46 -20.91 16.01
C LEU A 110 15.99 -21.84 14.90
N ALA A 111 16.92 -21.38 14.06
CA ALA A 111 17.52 -22.18 12.98
C ALA A 111 18.59 -23.18 13.47
N HIS A 112 19.16 -22.97 14.66
CA HIS A 112 20.17 -23.86 15.25
C HIS A 112 19.72 -25.33 15.38
N GLY A 113 20.70 -26.24 15.43
CA GLY A 113 20.49 -27.66 15.71
C GLY A 113 19.84 -27.92 17.07
N ILE A 114 19.24 -29.12 17.20
CA ILE A 114 18.35 -29.52 18.31
C ILE A 114 18.91 -29.17 19.70
N PHE A 115 20.19 -29.45 19.96
CA PHE A 115 20.80 -29.22 21.27
C PHE A 115 20.87 -27.73 21.67
N ARG A 116 21.32 -26.86 20.76
CA ARG A 116 21.43 -25.42 21.03
C ARG A 116 20.05 -24.77 21.13
N ARG A 117 19.08 -25.24 20.33
CA ARG A 117 17.69 -24.81 20.42
C ARG A 117 17.07 -25.19 21.76
N TRP A 118 17.36 -26.40 22.25
CA TRP A 118 16.91 -26.85 23.57
C TRP A 118 17.51 -26.01 24.71
N LEU A 119 18.80 -25.66 24.65
CA LEU A 119 19.43 -24.74 25.62
C LEU A 119 18.78 -23.35 25.61
N TRP A 120 18.41 -22.85 24.43
CA TRP A 120 17.69 -21.59 24.31
C TRP A 120 16.28 -21.67 24.91
N TYR A 121 15.56 -22.77 24.68
CA TYR A 121 14.25 -23.03 25.29
C TYR A 121 14.33 -23.15 26.81
N LEU A 122 15.38 -23.78 27.34
CA LEU A 122 15.66 -23.84 28.77
C LEU A 122 15.93 -22.44 29.33
N GLY A 123 16.72 -21.62 28.62
CA GLY A 123 16.97 -20.23 28.98
C GLY A 123 15.70 -19.39 29.04
N MET A 124 14.79 -19.57 28.08
CA MET A 124 13.45 -18.97 28.10
C MET A 124 12.65 -19.42 29.31
N PHE A 125 12.56 -20.75 29.52
CA PHE A 125 11.81 -21.34 30.61
C PHE A 125 12.23 -20.79 31.98
N VAL A 126 13.53 -20.59 32.21
CA VAL A 126 14.05 -20.06 33.47
C VAL A 126 13.82 -18.55 33.61
N LYS A 127 14.04 -17.76 32.56
CA LYS A 127 14.12 -16.29 32.66
C LYS A 127 12.78 -15.58 32.49
N ILE A 128 11.89 -16.10 31.66
CA ILE A 128 10.61 -15.45 31.31
C ILE A 128 9.72 -15.19 32.53
N PRO A 129 9.54 -16.12 33.49
CA PRO A 129 8.73 -15.88 34.70
C PRO A 129 9.18 -14.71 35.56
N TYR A 130 10.41 -14.23 35.37
CA TYR A 130 10.99 -13.10 36.09
C TYR A 130 11.07 -11.83 35.24
N GLY A 131 10.70 -11.88 33.96
CA GLY A 131 10.81 -10.75 33.03
C GLY A 131 12.25 -10.38 32.70
N THR A 132 13.19 -11.32 32.80
CA THR A 132 14.62 -11.10 32.52
C THR A 132 15.07 -11.72 31.20
N PHE A 133 14.13 -12.28 30.44
CA PHE A 133 14.39 -12.79 29.11
C PHE A 133 14.28 -11.67 28.08
N GLU A 134 15.28 -11.58 27.20
CA GLU A 134 15.35 -10.55 26.18
C GLU A 134 14.16 -10.63 25.21
N GLY A 135 13.41 -9.54 25.09
CA GLY A 135 12.23 -9.47 24.22
C GLY A 135 10.91 -9.93 24.83
N VAL A 136 10.86 -10.18 26.15
CA VAL A 136 9.61 -10.32 26.90
C VAL A 136 9.57 -9.23 27.96
N ASN A 137 8.65 -8.29 27.82
CA ASN A 137 8.47 -7.20 28.76
C ASN A 137 7.54 -7.62 29.89
N LYS A 138 7.75 -7.00 31.07
CA LYS A 138 6.92 -7.18 32.25
C LYS A 138 6.39 -5.83 32.71
N GLU A 139 5.10 -5.59 32.48
CA GLU A 139 4.44 -4.34 32.84
C GLU A 139 3.20 -4.63 33.69
N ALA A 140 3.06 -3.94 34.83
CA ALA A 140 1.90 -4.05 35.73
C ALA A 140 1.47 -5.50 36.09
N GLY A 141 2.41 -6.45 36.13
CA GLY A 141 2.10 -7.85 36.42
C GLY A 141 1.50 -8.63 35.23
N SER A 142 1.74 -8.18 33.99
CA SER A 142 1.50 -8.91 32.75
C SER A 142 2.82 -9.07 31.98
N TYR A 143 2.94 -10.17 31.24
CA TYR A 143 4.05 -10.40 30.33
C TYR A 143 3.56 -10.26 28.89
N HIS A 144 4.42 -9.75 28.02
CA HIS A 144 4.13 -9.73 26.59
C HIS A 144 5.43 -9.70 25.78
N PRO A 145 5.46 -10.33 24.60
CA PRO A 145 6.59 -10.22 23.70
C PRO A 145 6.73 -8.78 23.19
N SER A 146 7.98 -8.34 23.00
CA SER A 146 8.33 -7.07 22.37
C SER A 146 8.10 -7.16 20.85
N VAL A 147 6.85 -6.97 20.44
CA VAL A 147 6.41 -7.04 19.05
C VAL A 147 6.33 -5.68 18.36
N LYS A 148 6.40 -5.68 17.03
CA LYS A 148 6.17 -4.52 16.16
C LYS A 148 4.69 -4.14 16.18
N THR A 149 3.81 -5.13 15.99
CA THR A 149 2.35 -4.95 15.96
C THR A 149 1.66 -6.04 16.78
N GLN A 150 0.61 -5.68 17.52
CA GLN A 150 -0.23 -6.68 18.19
C GLN A 150 -1.11 -7.37 17.15
N ASN A 151 -0.94 -8.68 16.96
CA ASN A 151 -1.76 -9.48 16.05
C ASN A 151 -2.47 -10.64 16.79
N LEU A 152 -3.55 -11.13 16.17
CA LEU A 152 -4.40 -12.15 16.78
C LEU A 152 -3.68 -13.50 16.88
N ALA A 153 -2.84 -13.86 15.90
CA ALA A 153 -2.08 -15.10 15.93
C ALA A 153 -1.08 -15.18 17.10
N VAL A 154 -0.29 -14.11 17.34
CA VAL A 154 0.61 -14.05 18.50
C VAL A 154 -0.21 -14.13 19.78
N SER A 155 -1.32 -13.38 19.90
CA SER A 155 -2.18 -13.43 21.08
C SER A 155 -2.89 -14.77 21.29
N ALA A 156 -3.14 -15.55 20.24
CA ALA A 156 -3.73 -16.89 20.35
C ALA A 156 -2.71 -17.97 20.73
N ALA A 157 -1.40 -17.70 20.55
CA ALA A 157 -0.34 -18.70 20.73
C ALA A 157 -0.08 -19.09 22.19
N GLY A 158 -0.18 -18.14 23.13
CA GLY A 158 -0.07 -18.41 24.57
C GLY A 158 -1.15 -19.37 25.06
N PRO A 159 -2.45 -19.05 24.88
CA PRO A 159 -3.55 -19.97 25.20
C PRO A 159 -3.43 -21.33 24.48
N ALA A 160 -2.96 -21.35 23.24
CA ALA A 160 -2.71 -22.60 22.52
C ALA A 160 -1.63 -23.47 23.19
N ALA A 161 -0.55 -22.87 23.67
CA ALA A 161 0.51 -23.54 24.42
C ALA A 161 -0.02 -24.10 25.76
N SER A 162 -0.83 -23.33 26.48
CA SER A 162 -1.46 -23.77 27.73
C SER A 162 -2.44 -24.92 27.51
N LYS A 163 -3.18 -24.93 26.41
CA LYS A 163 -4.01 -26.09 26.03
C LYS A 163 -3.17 -27.35 25.86
N VAL A 164 -2.05 -27.27 25.15
CA VAL A 164 -1.14 -28.41 24.97
C VAL A 164 -0.59 -28.86 26.32
N LEU A 165 -0.15 -27.92 27.17
CA LEU A 165 0.32 -28.20 28.53
C LEU A 165 -0.73 -28.91 29.38
N CYS A 166 -1.99 -28.46 29.33
CA CYS A 166 -3.11 -29.13 29.98
C CYS A 166 -3.25 -30.58 29.51
N LEU A 167 -3.23 -30.83 28.20
CA LEU A 167 -3.41 -32.17 27.64
C LEU A 167 -2.29 -33.15 28.04
N ILE A 168 -1.06 -32.67 28.18
CA ILE A 168 0.10 -33.52 28.55
C ILE A 168 0.28 -33.69 30.06
N SER A 169 -0.36 -32.88 30.90
CA SER A 169 -0.18 -32.91 32.36
C SER A 169 -1.43 -33.34 33.13
N LEU A 170 -2.62 -32.86 32.77
CA LEU A 170 -3.84 -33.12 33.54
C LEU A 170 -4.26 -34.60 33.49
N PRO A 171 -4.41 -35.26 32.32
CA PRO A 171 -4.79 -36.68 32.29
C PRO A 171 -3.75 -37.60 32.95
N PRO A 172 -2.44 -37.49 32.66
CA PRO A 172 -1.43 -38.28 33.35
C PRO A 172 -1.42 -38.02 34.87
N GLY A 173 -1.62 -36.78 35.30
CA GLY A 173 -1.73 -36.44 36.72
C GLY A 173 -2.88 -37.16 37.41
N MET A 174 -4.07 -37.15 36.81
CA MET A 174 -5.23 -37.90 37.30
C MET A 174 -4.97 -39.41 37.37
N ILE A 175 -4.37 -39.98 36.31
CA ILE A 175 -4.06 -41.41 36.24
C ILE A 175 -3.07 -41.80 37.33
N LEU A 176 -2.00 -41.02 37.53
CA LEU A 176 -1.00 -41.29 38.55
C LEU A 176 -1.56 -41.19 39.97
N ILE A 177 -2.46 -40.23 40.23
CA ILE A 177 -3.16 -40.15 41.52
C ILE A 177 -3.98 -41.43 41.75
N LEU A 178 -4.81 -41.83 40.77
CA LEU A 178 -5.68 -43.00 40.89
C LEU A 178 -4.89 -44.30 41.04
N LEU A 179 -3.85 -44.51 40.23
CA LEU A 179 -2.98 -45.68 40.32
C LEU A 179 -2.16 -45.68 41.60
N GLY A 180 -1.70 -44.50 42.05
CA GLY A 180 -0.97 -44.35 43.31
C GLY A 180 -1.82 -44.76 44.51
N PHE A 181 -3.11 -44.42 44.52
CA PHE A 181 -4.04 -44.90 45.54
C PHE A 181 -4.34 -46.39 45.40
N TYR A 182 -4.61 -46.86 44.18
CA TYR A 182 -4.94 -48.27 43.94
C TYR A 182 -3.80 -49.22 44.32
N ALA A 183 -2.57 -48.85 43.98
CA ALA A 183 -1.37 -49.65 44.21
C ALA A 183 -0.64 -49.29 45.52
N SER A 184 -1.16 -48.34 46.31
CA SER A 184 -0.52 -47.83 47.53
C SER A 184 0.93 -47.37 47.31
N VAL A 185 1.17 -46.59 46.24
CA VAL A 185 2.48 -46.06 45.84
C VAL A 185 2.53 -44.54 46.10
N PRO A 186 3.07 -44.08 47.25
CA PRO A 186 2.97 -42.68 47.65
C PRO A 186 3.62 -41.70 46.67
N TRP A 187 4.77 -42.04 46.09
CA TRP A 187 5.46 -41.15 45.14
C TRP A 187 4.63 -40.89 43.88
N ALA A 188 3.81 -41.86 43.44
CA ALA A 188 2.92 -41.71 42.29
C ALA A 188 1.80 -40.71 42.58
N VAL A 189 1.29 -40.67 43.82
CA VAL A 189 0.31 -39.67 44.27
C VAL A 189 0.94 -38.27 44.26
N TYR A 190 2.14 -38.09 44.79
CA TYR A 190 2.81 -36.79 44.77
C TYR A 190 3.16 -36.31 43.35
N MET A 191 3.67 -37.20 42.48
CA MET A 191 3.92 -36.86 41.08
C MET A 191 2.62 -36.52 40.34
N GLY A 192 1.57 -37.31 40.59
CA GLY A 192 0.25 -37.08 40.04
C GLY A 192 -0.35 -35.75 40.49
N ARG A 193 -0.18 -35.36 41.75
CA ARG A 193 -0.59 -34.05 42.29
C ARG A 193 0.12 -32.89 41.61
N LEU A 194 1.43 -32.99 41.38
CA LEU A 194 2.18 -31.96 40.66
C LEU A 194 1.66 -31.78 39.23
N LEU A 195 1.51 -32.87 38.48
CA LEU A 195 1.00 -32.82 37.09
C LEU A 195 -0.45 -32.36 37.03
N PHE A 196 -1.29 -32.78 37.97
CA PHE A 196 -2.66 -32.31 38.10
C PHE A 196 -2.70 -30.81 38.37
N THR A 197 -1.86 -30.31 39.29
CA THR A 197 -1.77 -28.88 39.61
C THR A 197 -1.36 -28.08 38.38
N ILE A 198 -0.31 -28.51 37.66
CA ILE A 198 0.13 -27.89 36.40
C ILE A 198 -1.03 -27.88 35.39
N GLY A 199 -1.70 -29.01 35.22
CA GLY A 199 -2.75 -29.18 34.22
C GLY A 199 -4.03 -28.41 34.49
N VAL A 200 -4.44 -28.27 35.76
CA VAL A 200 -5.60 -27.46 36.15
C VAL A 200 -5.32 -25.97 35.92
N VAL A 201 -4.12 -25.50 36.26
CA VAL A 201 -3.72 -24.12 35.99
C VAL A 201 -3.71 -23.86 34.48
N ALA A 202 -3.13 -24.77 33.68
CA ALA A 202 -3.10 -24.68 32.23
C ALA A 202 -4.51 -24.69 31.61
N LEU A 203 -5.42 -25.49 32.16
CA LEU A 203 -6.83 -25.54 31.75
C LEU A 203 -7.54 -24.22 32.02
N PHE A 204 -7.39 -23.67 33.23
CA PHE A 204 -8.00 -22.40 33.60
C PHE A 204 -7.40 -21.23 32.82
N ASP A 205 -6.11 -21.26 32.55
CA ASP A 205 -5.45 -20.27 31.70
C ASP A 205 -6.03 -20.31 30.27
N TYR A 206 -6.16 -21.50 29.67
CA TYR A 206 -6.81 -21.67 28.37
C TYR A 206 -8.29 -21.23 28.34
N LEU A 207 -9.04 -21.48 29.43
CA LEU A 207 -10.49 -21.19 29.49
C LEU A 207 -10.83 -19.76 29.93
N ILE A 208 -9.99 -19.11 30.74
CA ILE A 208 -10.32 -17.87 31.46
C ILE A 208 -9.40 -16.71 31.08
N ALA A 209 -8.11 -16.92 30.80
CA ALA A 209 -7.17 -15.80 30.63
C ALA A 209 -7.35 -15.04 29.30
N ASP A 210 -7.76 -15.72 28.22
CA ASP A 210 -8.02 -15.06 26.93
C ASP A 210 -9.13 -15.78 26.10
N PRO A 211 -10.37 -15.90 26.63
CA PRO A 211 -11.42 -16.77 26.05
C PRO A 211 -11.84 -16.35 24.64
N GLY A 212 -11.63 -15.07 24.28
CA GLY A 212 -12.02 -14.52 22.98
C GLY A 212 -11.02 -14.80 21.87
N LYS A 213 -9.71 -14.68 22.12
CA LYS A 213 -8.73 -14.56 21.02
C LYS A 213 -8.39 -15.88 20.34
N TYR A 214 -8.21 -16.96 21.10
CA TYR A 214 -7.98 -18.30 20.50
C TYR A 214 -9.20 -18.79 19.73
N HIS A 215 -10.40 -18.58 20.29
CA HIS A 215 -11.66 -18.93 19.63
C HIS A 215 -11.87 -18.08 18.37
N ALA A 216 -11.69 -16.76 18.44
CA ALA A 216 -11.78 -15.86 17.29
C ALA A 216 -10.76 -16.22 16.20
N PHE A 217 -9.52 -16.59 16.56
CA PHE A 217 -8.51 -17.03 15.60
C PHE A 217 -8.94 -18.32 14.90
N LYS A 218 -9.44 -19.31 15.64
CA LYS A 218 -9.92 -20.58 15.05
C LYS A 218 -11.19 -20.43 14.23
N GLU A 219 -12.13 -19.60 14.67
CA GLU A 219 -13.35 -19.29 13.94
C GLU A 219 -13.00 -18.63 12.61
N ARG A 220 -12.12 -17.62 12.63
CA ARG A 220 -11.56 -17.00 11.41
C ARG A 220 -10.92 -18.02 10.47
N GLN A 221 -10.10 -18.93 10.98
CA GLN A 221 -9.49 -19.97 10.15
C GLN A 221 -10.52 -20.95 9.56
N ARG A 222 -11.56 -21.30 10.33
CA ARG A 222 -12.66 -22.16 9.86
C ARG A 222 -13.50 -21.48 8.80
N GLU A 223 -13.83 -20.20 8.97
CA GLU A 223 -14.57 -19.42 7.99
C GLU A 223 -13.79 -19.30 6.67
N ALA A 224 -12.49 -19.00 6.74
CA ALA A 224 -11.62 -18.96 5.56
C ALA A 224 -11.59 -20.33 4.86
N ALA A 225 -11.39 -21.43 5.60
CA ALA A 225 -11.38 -22.77 5.05
C ALA A 225 -12.74 -23.18 4.44
N ALA A 226 -13.85 -22.77 5.05
CA ALA A 226 -15.20 -23.04 4.53
C ALA A 226 -15.45 -22.31 3.21
N LYS A 227 -15.09 -21.03 3.12
CA LYS A 227 -15.19 -20.24 1.88
C LYS A 227 -14.33 -20.83 0.76
N MET A 228 -13.09 -21.23 1.05
CA MET A 228 -12.23 -21.91 0.08
C MET A 228 -12.85 -23.22 -0.43
N ALA A 229 -13.47 -24.00 0.46
CA ALA A 229 -14.12 -25.25 0.09
C ALA A 229 -15.36 -25.05 -0.79
N GLU A 230 -16.13 -23.99 -0.54
CA GLU A 230 -17.29 -23.59 -1.36
C GLU A 230 -16.87 -23.19 -2.78
N VAL A 231 -15.79 -22.40 -2.90
CA VAL A 231 -15.20 -22.01 -4.19
C VAL A 231 -14.69 -23.23 -4.97
N LYS A 232 -14.12 -24.22 -4.27
CA LYS A 232 -13.60 -25.46 -4.88
C LYS A 232 -14.67 -26.54 -5.10
N SER A 233 -15.92 -26.30 -4.67
CA SER A 233 -17.00 -27.28 -4.80
C SER A 233 -17.50 -27.39 -6.25
N PRO A 234 -17.87 -28.58 -6.73
CA PRO A 234 -18.39 -28.74 -8.10
C PRO A 234 -19.74 -28.05 -8.32
N ASP A 235 -20.54 -27.89 -7.26
CA ASP A 235 -21.93 -27.47 -7.32
C ASP A 235 -22.14 -25.94 -7.35
N SER A 236 -21.12 -25.14 -6.99
CA SER A 236 -21.14 -23.69 -7.20
C SER A 236 -20.93 -23.29 -8.67
N VAL A 237 -20.67 -24.27 -9.53
CA VAL A 237 -20.51 -24.13 -10.99
C VAL A 237 -21.70 -24.80 -11.69
N GLN A 238 -22.85 -24.14 -11.70
CA GLN A 238 -23.88 -24.48 -12.67
C GLN A 238 -23.36 -24.17 -14.09
N GLY A 239 -22.93 -25.23 -14.79
CA GLY A 239 -22.85 -25.26 -16.25
C GLY A 239 -21.44 -25.30 -16.83
N LYS A 240 -20.86 -26.51 -16.89
CA LYS A 240 -19.82 -26.95 -17.86
C LYS A 240 -18.64 -25.99 -18.12
N GLN A 241 -17.66 -25.98 -17.22
CA GLN A 241 -16.26 -26.16 -17.61
C GLN A 241 -15.43 -26.63 -16.42
N ALA A 242 -15.08 -27.91 -16.42
CA ALA A 242 -14.07 -28.42 -15.52
C ALA A 242 -12.72 -27.76 -15.86
N SER A 243 -12.11 -27.12 -14.85
CA SER A 243 -10.66 -26.95 -14.71
C SER A 243 -9.87 -26.53 -15.97
N ARG A 244 -10.17 -25.35 -16.51
CA ARG A 244 -9.13 -24.54 -17.14
C ARG A 244 -9.13 -23.17 -16.47
N PRO A 245 -7.99 -22.69 -15.91
CA PRO A 245 -7.85 -21.27 -15.65
C PRO A 245 -8.17 -20.54 -16.96
N ALA A 246 -8.95 -19.45 -16.90
CA ALA A 246 -9.25 -18.68 -18.09
C ALA A 246 -7.92 -18.36 -18.79
N LYS A 247 -7.84 -18.55 -20.11
CA LYS A 247 -6.58 -18.23 -20.80
C LYS A 247 -6.31 -16.73 -20.60
N PRO A 248 -5.07 -16.30 -20.35
CA PRO A 248 -4.75 -14.87 -20.24
C PRO A 248 -5.34 -14.04 -21.38
N SER A 249 -5.28 -14.55 -22.62
CA SER A 249 -5.89 -13.92 -23.80
C SER A 249 -7.42 -13.74 -23.71
N GLU A 250 -8.14 -14.65 -23.07
CA GLU A 250 -9.58 -14.52 -22.81
C GLU A 250 -9.85 -13.43 -21.76
N LEU A 251 -8.98 -13.30 -20.75
CA LEU A 251 -9.06 -12.25 -19.73
C LEU A 251 -8.77 -10.87 -20.32
N LYS A 252 -7.70 -10.74 -21.12
CA LYS A 252 -7.42 -9.50 -21.86
C LYS A 252 -8.59 -9.13 -22.77
N ARG A 253 -9.15 -10.10 -23.49
CA ARG A 253 -10.33 -9.86 -24.33
C ARG A 253 -11.53 -9.41 -23.49
N LYS A 254 -11.78 -10.03 -22.32
CA LYS A 254 -12.85 -9.64 -21.39
C LYS A 254 -12.67 -8.18 -20.93
N LEU A 255 -11.46 -7.79 -20.52
CA LEU A 255 -11.13 -6.42 -20.12
C LEU A 255 -11.45 -5.41 -21.24
N ARG A 256 -11.13 -5.75 -22.50
CA ARG A 256 -11.35 -4.85 -23.64
C ARG A 256 -12.82 -4.78 -24.08
N LEU A 257 -13.54 -5.88 -24.07
CA LEU A 257 -14.92 -5.97 -24.57
C LEU A 257 -15.97 -5.58 -23.53
N HIS A 258 -15.68 -5.76 -22.24
CA HIS A 258 -16.59 -5.44 -21.16
C HIS A 258 -16.03 -4.31 -20.31
N ARG A 259 -16.92 -3.63 -19.60
CA ARG A 259 -16.58 -2.66 -18.57
C ARG A 259 -17.24 -3.03 -17.27
N LEU A 260 -16.76 -2.39 -16.20
CA LEU A 260 -17.27 -2.59 -14.86
C LEU A 260 -18.73 -2.13 -14.79
N GLN A 261 -19.05 -0.98 -15.40
CA GLN A 261 -20.41 -0.51 -15.63
C GLN A 261 -20.49 0.21 -16.99
N GLU A 262 -21.67 0.12 -17.62
CA GLU A 262 -21.99 0.80 -18.87
C GLU A 262 -23.31 1.54 -18.70
N VAL A 263 -23.38 2.79 -19.16
CA VAL A 263 -24.58 3.61 -19.11
C VAL A 263 -24.78 4.24 -20.47
N GLU A 264 -25.92 3.96 -21.09
CA GLU A 264 -26.36 4.66 -22.30
C GLU A 264 -26.97 6.01 -21.90
N LEU A 265 -26.40 7.09 -22.43
CA LEU A 265 -26.86 8.46 -22.26
C LEU A 265 -28.10 8.73 -23.11
N PRO A 266 -28.89 9.78 -22.81
CA PRO A 266 -30.08 10.13 -23.59
C PRO A 266 -29.83 10.42 -25.08
N ASP A 267 -28.59 10.73 -25.46
CA ASP A 267 -28.18 10.97 -26.85
C ASP A 267 -27.63 9.72 -27.57
N GLY A 268 -27.76 8.54 -26.95
CA GLY A 268 -27.34 7.25 -27.50
C GLY A 268 -25.85 6.94 -27.34
N ARG A 269 -25.06 7.84 -26.75
CA ARG A 269 -23.66 7.54 -26.40
C ARG A 269 -23.59 6.64 -25.19
N VAL A 270 -22.57 5.78 -25.11
CA VAL A 270 -22.33 4.95 -23.92
C VAL A 270 -21.12 5.47 -23.17
N VAL A 271 -21.26 5.65 -21.86
CA VAL A 271 -20.17 5.96 -20.93
C VAL A 271 -19.89 4.76 -20.04
N PHE A 272 -18.63 4.64 -19.63
CA PHE A 272 -18.12 3.46 -18.96
C PHE A 272 -17.42 3.83 -17.66
N ALA A 273 -17.58 2.98 -16.66
CA ALA A 273 -16.73 3.01 -15.49
C ALA A 273 -15.44 2.21 -15.80
N PRO A 274 -14.23 2.79 -15.62
CA PRO A 274 -12.98 2.09 -15.92
C PRO A 274 -12.77 0.89 -15.00
N TRP A 275 -11.93 -0.08 -15.35
CA TRP A 275 -11.53 -1.12 -14.41
C TRP A 275 -10.68 -0.54 -13.27
N GLU A 276 -10.91 -0.97 -12.03
CA GLU A 276 -10.15 -0.50 -10.87
C GLU A 276 -8.81 -1.24 -10.75
N PHE A 277 -7.69 -0.54 -10.97
CA PHE A 277 -6.33 -1.06 -10.77
C PHE A 277 -5.89 -0.70 -9.35
N ARG A 278 -6.21 -1.56 -8.38
CA ARG A 278 -6.12 -1.23 -6.96
C ARG A 278 -4.78 -1.65 -6.35
N ASN A 279 -3.85 -0.71 -6.20
CA ASN A 279 -2.55 -0.94 -5.55
C ASN A 279 -2.74 -1.47 -4.12
N SER A 280 -2.33 -2.72 -3.89
CA SER A 280 -2.66 -3.48 -2.68
C SER A 280 -1.43 -4.01 -1.95
N ILE A 281 -0.33 -4.30 -2.64
CA ILE A 281 0.96 -4.65 -2.05
C ILE A 281 2.04 -3.80 -2.74
N MET A 282 2.96 -3.23 -1.95
CA MET A 282 3.96 -2.27 -2.41
C MET A 282 5.40 -2.74 -2.13
N GLY A 283 6.31 -2.39 -3.03
CA GLY A 283 7.75 -2.63 -2.94
C GLY A 283 8.56 -1.49 -3.58
N GLY A 284 9.63 -1.83 -4.30
CA GLY A 284 10.43 -0.91 -5.11
C GLY A 284 10.99 0.28 -4.33
N ARG A 285 11.10 1.46 -4.93
CA ARG A 285 11.54 2.67 -4.21
C ARG A 285 10.48 3.19 -3.23
N HIS A 286 9.22 2.82 -3.41
CA HIS A 286 8.11 3.30 -2.58
C HIS A 286 8.19 2.90 -1.10
N THR A 287 8.91 1.83 -0.77
CA THR A 287 8.95 1.29 0.60
C THR A 287 10.35 1.17 1.19
N GLU A 288 11.36 1.84 0.60
CA GLU A 288 12.76 1.80 1.08
C GLU A 288 12.89 2.25 2.53
N GLU A 289 12.25 3.37 2.88
CA GLU A 289 12.28 3.91 4.25
C GLU A 289 11.42 3.11 5.24
N MET A 290 10.59 2.19 4.75
CA MET A 290 9.62 1.42 5.55
C MET A 290 10.03 -0.03 5.78
N GLY A 291 11.11 -0.54 5.15
CA GLY A 291 11.64 -1.89 5.47
C GLY A 291 10.92 -3.07 4.80
N GLY A 292 10.22 -2.85 3.68
CA GLY A 292 9.81 -3.95 2.77
C GLY A 292 11.01 -4.63 2.09
N ASN A 293 10.81 -5.78 1.45
CA ASN A 293 11.88 -6.51 0.74
C ASN A 293 11.56 -6.88 -0.72
N LEU A 294 10.45 -6.37 -1.26
CA LEU A 294 10.07 -6.54 -2.66
C LEU A 294 10.76 -5.47 -3.52
N SER A 295 11.45 -5.87 -4.59
CA SER A 295 12.06 -4.99 -5.58
C SER A 295 11.05 -4.47 -6.61
N PHE A 296 10.00 -5.23 -6.95
CA PHE A 296 8.90 -4.71 -7.77
C PHE A 296 8.06 -3.69 -6.99
N GLN A 297 7.54 -2.68 -7.69
CA GLN A 297 6.96 -1.50 -7.05
C GLN A 297 5.52 -1.70 -6.61
N GLU A 298 4.65 -2.27 -7.45
CA GLU A 298 3.23 -2.45 -7.12
C GLU A 298 2.65 -3.78 -7.57
N PHE A 299 1.75 -4.32 -6.75
CA PHE A 299 0.90 -5.47 -7.03
C PHE A 299 -0.54 -5.06 -6.75
N MET A 300 -1.39 -5.20 -7.77
CA MET A 300 -2.75 -4.66 -7.77
C MET A 300 -3.78 -5.77 -7.89
N PHE A 301 -4.91 -5.62 -7.19
CA PHE A 301 -6.11 -6.43 -7.41
C PHE A 301 -7.04 -5.74 -8.41
N LEU A 302 -7.56 -6.50 -9.37
CA LEU A 302 -8.56 -6.06 -10.34
C LEU A 302 -9.82 -6.95 -10.21
N PRO A 303 -10.93 -6.46 -9.62
CA PRO A 303 -12.16 -7.24 -9.48
C PRO A 303 -12.98 -7.24 -10.78
N LEU A 304 -12.95 -8.35 -11.53
CA LEU A 304 -13.59 -8.49 -12.85
C LEU A 304 -15.08 -8.87 -12.83
N THR A 305 -15.62 -9.18 -11.66
CA THR A 305 -17.04 -9.55 -11.48
C THR A 305 -17.78 -8.61 -10.53
N ALA A 306 -17.16 -7.49 -10.13
CA ALA A 306 -17.86 -6.45 -9.40
C ALA A 306 -18.96 -5.85 -10.28
N MET A 307 -20.16 -5.69 -9.73
CA MET A 307 -21.32 -5.15 -10.44
C MET A 307 -21.27 -3.63 -10.60
N ASP A 308 -20.58 -2.96 -9.67
CA ASP A 308 -20.38 -1.52 -9.67
C ASP A 308 -19.09 -1.13 -8.92
N TYR A 309 -18.76 0.16 -8.97
CA TYR A 309 -17.56 0.68 -8.30
C TYR A 309 -17.62 0.52 -6.77
N ILE A 310 -18.81 0.50 -6.18
CA ILE A 310 -18.99 0.32 -4.73
C ILE A 310 -18.64 -1.11 -4.35
N GLU A 311 -19.06 -2.09 -5.15
CA GLU A 311 -18.69 -3.48 -4.98
C GLU A 311 -17.19 -3.70 -5.24
N ALA A 312 -16.62 -3.10 -6.28
CA ALA A 312 -15.19 -3.21 -6.56
C ALA A 312 -14.35 -2.75 -5.35
N GLN A 313 -14.75 -1.64 -4.74
CA GLN A 313 -14.16 -1.13 -3.49
C GLN A 313 -14.33 -2.09 -2.31
N ARG A 314 -15.52 -2.68 -2.15
CA ARG A 314 -15.79 -3.67 -1.10
C ARG A 314 -14.89 -4.90 -1.27
N VAL A 315 -14.77 -5.41 -2.50
CA VAL A 315 -13.95 -6.58 -2.84
C VAL A 315 -12.48 -6.29 -2.55
N THR A 316 -11.94 -5.19 -3.05
CA THR A 316 -10.52 -4.87 -2.86
C THR A 316 -10.16 -4.59 -1.40
N ASN A 317 -11.03 -3.93 -0.63
CA ASN A 317 -10.83 -3.74 0.81
C ASN A 317 -10.84 -5.07 1.58
N LEU A 318 -11.72 -6.00 1.19
CA LEU A 318 -11.79 -7.34 1.78
C LEU A 318 -10.50 -8.12 1.49
N LEU A 319 -10.02 -8.10 0.24
CA LEU A 319 -8.78 -8.75 -0.18
C LEU A 319 -7.56 -8.18 0.53
N GLN A 320 -7.43 -6.84 0.60
CA GLN A 320 -6.32 -6.18 1.28
C GLN A 320 -6.29 -6.54 2.77
N SER A 321 -7.45 -6.47 3.44
CA SER A 321 -7.57 -6.87 4.84
C SER A 321 -7.20 -8.33 5.07
N ARG A 322 -7.59 -9.22 4.14
CA ARG A 322 -7.25 -10.64 4.24
C ARG A 322 -5.77 -10.90 3.99
N ALA A 323 -5.16 -10.24 3.00
CA ALA A 323 -3.73 -10.32 2.74
C ALA A 323 -2.91 -9.89 3.97
N ILE A 324 -3.29 -8.81 4.66
CA ILE A 324 -2.66 -8.39 5.93
C ILE A 324 -2.73 -9.51 6.98
N GLN A 325 -3.89 -10.15 7.13
CA GLN A 325 -4.05 -11.26 8.08
C GLN A 325 -3.17 -12.46 7.71
N ILE A 326 -3.14 -12.85 6.43
CA ILE A 326 -2.28 -13.93 5.94
C ILE A 326 -0.82 -13.63 6.25
N ILE A 327 -0.37 -12.39 6.00
CA ILE A 327 1.00 -11.94 6.28
C ILE A 327 1.30 -12.02 7.79
N GLN A 328 0.37 -11.58 8.64
CA GLN A 328 0.53 -11.59 10.09
C GLN A 328 0.53 -13.01 10.69
N ASP A 329 -0.20 -13.94 10.07
CA ASP A 329 -0.41 -15.29 10.59
C ASP A 329 0.62 -16.30 10.04
N SER A 330 1.34 -15.95 8.98
CA SER A 330 2.28 -16.85 8.28
C SER A 330 3.71 -16.75 8.79
N GLU A 331 4.39 -17.90 8.84
CA GLU A 331 5.82 -17.95 9.12
C GLU A 331 6.64 -17.28 8.00
N GLY A 332 7.66 -16.50 8.38
CA GLY A 332 8.56 -15.80 7.45
C GLY A 332 7.97 -14.56 6.79
N LEU A 333 6.72 -14.19 7.07
CA LEU A 333 6.11 -12.96 6.59
C LEU A 333 6.02 -11.93 7.71
N ASN A 334 6.20 -10.64 7.42
CA ASN A 334 6.04 -9.58 8.42
C ASN A 334 5.34 -8.36 7.83
N PHE A 335 4.17 -8.03 8.38
CA PHE A 335 3.48 -6.77 8.08
C PHE A 335 4.24 -5.60 8.71
N VAL A 336 4.55 -4.59 7.91
CA VAL A 336 5.21 -3.38 8.39
C VAL A 336 4.21 -2.23 8.54
N GLY A 337 3.36 -2.02 7.54
CA GLY A 337 2.41 -0.93 7.56
C GLY A 337 1.72 -0.72 6.21
N ILE A 338 1.18 0.48 6.04
CA ILE A 338 0.56 0.93 4.79
C ILE A 338 1.44 2.02 4.19
N GLY A 339 1.76 1.91 2.90
CA GLY A 339 2.62 2.84 2.18
C GLY A 339 1.91 4.14 1.81
N LEU A 340 2.67 5.09 1.23
CA LEU A 340 2.18 6.41 0.83
C LEU A 340 1.01 6.37 -0.18
N GLU A 341 0.89 5.28 -0.93
CA GLU A 341 -0.17 5.07 -1.93
C GLU A 341 -1.28 4.16 -1.42
N GLY A 342 -1.24 3.71 -0.17
CA GLY A 342 -2.33 2.97 0.48
C GLY A 342 -2.27 1.45 0.35
N GLY A 343 -1.22 0.89 -0.26
CA GLY A 343 -0.96 -0.55 -0.32
C GLY A 343 -0.16 -1.08 0.87
N ILE A 344 -0.11 -2.40 1.00
CA ILE A 344 0.57 -3.11 2.09
C ILE A 344 2.08 -3.06 1.91
N VAL A 345 2.79 -2.66 2.96
CA VAL A 345 4.24 -2.83 3.07
C VAL A 345 4.53 -4.01 3.99
N ALA A 346 5.21 -5.01 3.47
CA ALA A 346 5.58 -6.21 4.20
C ALA A 346 6.94 -6.76 3.75
N SER A 347 7.53 -7.60 4.59
CA SER A 347 8.68 -8.43 4.24
C SER A 347 8.22 -9.87 4.00
N TYR A 348 8.74 -10.46 2.93
CA TYR A 348 8.37 -11.78 2.44
C TYR A 348 9.61 -12.68 2.37
N ALA A 349 9.80 -13.55 3.35
CA ALA A 349 10.82 -14.58 3.25
C ALA A 349 10.41 -15.61 2.17
N LYS A 350 11.39 -16.01 1.37
CA LYS A 350 11.20 -17.00 0.31
C LYS A 350 10.88 -18.38 0.88
N GLN A 351 10.03 -19.13 0.19
CA GLN A 351 9.86 -20.56 0.41
C GLN A 351 10.77 -21.38 -0.50
N LYS A 352 10.93 -22.67 -0.16
CA LYS A 352 11.70 -23.61 -0.97
C LYS A 352 11.08 -23.70 -2.38
N GLY A 353 11.84 -23.31 -3.39
CA GLY A 353 11.40 -23.27 -4.79
C GLY A 353 11.20 -21.86 -5.33
N ASP A 354 11.11 -20.84 -4.47
CA ASP A 354 11.00 -19.47 -4.91
C ASP A 354 12.34 -18.95 -5.43
N ILE A 355 12.29 -18.22 -6.53
CA ILE A 355 13.45 -17.48 -7.03
C ILE A 355 13.58 -16.16 -6.28
N LEU A 356 12.45 -15.51 -6.00
CA LEU A 356 12.35 -14.13 -5.54
C LEU A 356 11.24 -13.96 -4.47
N PRO A 357 11.36 -13.00 -3.53
CA PRO A 357 10.33 -12.73 -2.53
C PRO A 357 8.99 -12.28 -3.16
N GLU A 358 9.01 -11.70 -4.36
CA GLU A 358 7.84 -11.33 -5.16
C GLU A 358 6.91 -12.53 -5.43
N GLU A 359 7.45 -13.74 -5.62
CA GLU A 359 6.62 -14.95 -5.82
C GLU A 359 5.84 -15.31 -4.56
N ARG A 360 6.43 -15.06 -3.39
CA ARG A 360 5.73 -15.23 -2.12
C ARG A 360 4.61 -14.20 -1.96
N ALA A 361 4.81 -12.95 -2.40
CA ALA A 361 3.77 -11.93 -2.42
C ALA A 361 2.61 -12.29 -3.37
N LEU A 362 2.92 -12.79 -4.58
CA LEU A 362 1.92 -13.29 -5.53
C LEU A 362 1.07 -14.42 -4.93
N ARG A 363 1.68 -15.39 -4.24
CA ARG A 363 0.93 -16.45 -3.56
C ARG A 363 0.06 -15.95 -2.43
N VAL A 364 0.52 -14.97 -1.65
CA VAL A 364 -0.32 -14.31 -0.63
C VAL A 364 -1.52 -13.62 -1.28
N ALA A 365 -1.32 -12.94 -2.41
CA ALA A 365 -2.40 -12.29 -3.14
C ALA A 365 -3.43 -13.31 -3.65
N VAL A 366 -2.98 -14.41 -4.26
CA VAL A 366 -3.87 -15.50 -4.72
C VAL A 366 -4.59 -16.17 -3.55
N GLN A 367 -3.89 -16.45 -2.45
CA GLN A 367 -4.50 -17.01 -1.24
C GLN A 367 -5.58 -16.08 -0.67
N ALA A 368 -5.35 -14.76 -0.68
CA ALA A 368 -6.35 -13.79 -0.24
C ALA A 368 -7.61 -13.83 -1.13
N ILE A 369 -7.45 -13.97 -2.45
CA ILE A 369 -8.57 -14.13 -3.40
C ILE A 369 -9.39 -15.37 -3.03
N GLU A 370 -8.74 -16.53 -2.90
CA GLU A 370 -9.42 -17.79 -2.58
C GLU A 370 -10.12 -17.76 -1.21
N GLU A 371 -9.43 -17.28 -0.17
CA GLU A 371 -9.97 -17.25 1.21
C GLU A 371 -11.10 -16.24 1.40
N CYS A 372 -11.20 -15.25 0.51
CA CYS A 372 -12.32 -14.32 0.46
C CYS A 372 -13.55 -14.87 -0.27
N GLY A 373 -13.45 -16.06 -0.88
CA GLY A 373 -14.54 -16.70 -1.61
C GLY A 373 -14.61 -16.34 -3.10
N PHE A 374 -13.53 -15.81 -3.67
CA PHE A 374 -13.44 -15.46 -5.09
C PHE A 374 -12.58 -16.48 -5.85
N VAL A 375 -12.83 -16.61 -7.15
CA VAL A 375 -12.06 -17.45 -8.08
C VAL A 375 -10.98 -16.61 -8.76
N PRO A 376 -9.68 -16.94 -8.57
CA PRO A 376 -8.59 -16.41 -9.39
C PRO A 376 -8.86 -16.69 -10.88
N ASP A 377 -8.45 -15.80 -11.79
CA ASP A 377 -8.71 -15.90 -13.24
C ASP A 377 -10.19 -15.81 -13.66
N ARG A 378 -11.08 -15.38 -12.77
CA ARG A 378 -12.49 -15.15 -13.13
C ARG A 378 -13.05 -13.92 -12.45
N ASP A 379 -12.99 -13.94 -11.12
CA ASP A 379 -13.61 -12.93 -10.25
C ASP A 379 -12.62 -11.81 -9.94
N VAL A 380 -11.36 -12.18 -9.66
CA VAL A 380 -10.28 -11.24 -9.37
C VAL A 380 -9.02 -11.68 -10.09
N VAL A 381 -8.32 -10.72 -10.70
CA VAL A 381 -7.03 -10.89 -11.35
C VAL A 381 -6.00 -9.92 -10.77
N LEU A 382 -4.74 -10.10 -11.15
CA LEU A 382 -3.61 -9.31 -10.70
C LEU A 382 -3.04 -8.45 -11.83
N ALA A 383 -2.58 -7.25 -11.49
CA ALA A 383 -1.75 -6.41 -12.35
C ALA A 383 -0.47 -6.04 -11.59
N LEU A 384 0.67 -5.99 -12.28
CA LEU A 384 1.96 -5.67 -11.69
C LEU A 384 2.56 -4.43 -12.32
N ASP A 385 3.26 -3.65 -11.49
CA ASP A 385 4.16 -2.58 -11.91
C ASP A 385 5.55 -2.89 -11.31
N PRO A 386 6.41 -3.60 -12.07
CA PRO A 386 7.81 -3.77 -11.73
C PRO A 386 8.61 -2.48 -11.54
N ALA A 387 8.29 -1.39 -12.25
CA ALA A 387 9.13 -0.20 -12.39
C ALA A 387 10.60 -0.55 -12.70
N ALA A 388 10.82 -1.35 -13.76
CA ALA A 388 12.11 -2.02 -14.00
C ALA A 388 13.30 -1.07 -14.28
N SER A 389 13.04 0.19 -14.63
CA SER A 389 14.05 1.26 -14.65
C SER A 389 14.80 1.36 -13.30
N GLU A 390 14.11 1.17 -12.17
CA GLU A 390 14.72 1.20 -10.84
C GLU A 390 15.62 -0.01 -10.57
N LEU A 391 15.27 -1.19 -11.09
CA LEU A 391 16.10 -2.39 -11.00
C LEU A 391 17.39 -2.23 -11.83
N SER A 392 17.29 -1.60 -13.00
CA SER A 392 18.45 -1.25 -13.85
C SER A 392 19.33 -0.20 -13.18
N ASN A 393 18.73 0.86 -12.62
CA ASN A 393 19.46 1.87 -11.87
C ASN A 393 20.18 1.27 -10.66
N ALA A 394 19.52 0.39 -9.90
CA ALA A 394 20.16 -0.31 -8.78
C ALA A 394 21.35 -1.18 -9.23
N TYR A 395 21.28 -1.83 -10.40
CA TYR A 395 22.40 -2.56 -10.98
C TYR A 395 23.57 -1.61 -11.30
N ARG A 396 23.31 -0.50 -12.01
CA ARG A 396 24.31 0.50 -12.39
C ARG A 396 24.98 1.14 -11.17
N GLU A 397 24.19 1.47 -10.15
CA GLU A 397 24.67 2.04 -8.88
C GLU A 397 25.59 1.07 -8.14
N LYS A 398 25.22 -0.21 -8.08
CA LYS A 398 25.99 -1.23 -7.36
C LYS A 398 27.27 -1.64 -8.08
N THR A 399 27.26 -1.67 -9.40
CA THR A 399 28.40 -2.15 -10.23
C THR A 399 29.31 -1.02 -10.71
N GLY A 400 28.78 0.21 -10.83
CA GLY A 400 29.46 1.33 -11.50
C GLY A 400 29.32 1.32 -13.03
N GLU A 401 28.65 0.33 -13.63
CA GLU A 401 28.49 0.17 -15.08
C GLU A 401 27.37 1.04 -15.63
N LYS A 402 27.56 2.36 -15.65
CA LYS A 402 26.50 3.34 -16.02
C LYS A 402 25.85 3.14 -17.38
N GLY A 403 26.53 2.51 -18.34
CA GLY A 403 26.03 2.24 -19.69
C GLY A 403 25.44 0.85 -19.89
N SER A 404 25.28 0.06 -18.83
CA SER A 404 24.66 -1.27 -18.91
C SER A 404 23.17 -1.14 -19.25
N VAL A 405 22.72 -1.92 -20.23
CA VAL A 405 21.30 -2.05 -20.62
C VAL A 405 20.94 -3.54 -20.53
N GLY A 406 19.72 -3.84 -20.09
CA GLY A 406 19.23 -5.20 -19.97
C GLY A 406 19.79 -6.01 -18.80
N GLN A 407 20.21 -5.32 -17.73
CA GLN A 407 20.64 -5.90 -16.46
C GLN A 407 19.77 -5.35 -15.33
N TYR A 408 19.20 -6.24 -14.53
CA TYR A 408 18.20 -5.89 -13.51
C TYR A 408 18.61 -6.49 -12.17
N LEU A 409 18.88 -5.63 -11.18
CA LEU A 409 19.22 -6.07 -9.84
C LEU A 409 17.96 -6.07 -8.97
N PHE A 410 17.59 -7.21 -8.40
CA PHE A 410 16.61 -7.33 -7.32
C PHE A 410 17.29 -6.99 -5.98
N TRP A 411 17.55 -5.70 -5.75
CA TRP A 411 18.40 -5.22 -4.65
C TRP A 411 17.79 -5.38 -3.25
N ARG A 412 16.46 -5.56 -3.17
CA ARG A 412 15.73 -5.61 -1.91
C ARG A 412 15.53 -7.01 -1.36
N ALA A 413 15.74 -8.03 -2.19
CA ALA A 413 15.69 -9.42 -1.76
C ALA A 413 16.77 -9.71 -0.72
N GLU A 414 16.48 -10.63 0.20
CA GLU A 414 17.44 -11.08 1.24
C GLU A 414 18.73 -11.64 0.61
N ASP A 415 18.59 -12.29 -0.54
CA ASP A 415 19.65 -12.72 -1.43
C ASP A 415 19.55 -11.97 -2.78
N PRO A 416 20.20 -10.80 -2.90
CA PRO A 416 20.08 -9.98 -4.10
C PRO A 416 20.50 -10.75 -5.36
N LYS A 417 19.64 -10.71 -6.39
CA LYS A 417 19.84 -11.42 -7.65
C LYS A 417 19.90 -10.45 -8.81
N VAL A 418 20.85 -10.66 -9.72
CA VAL A 418 20.86 -9.99 -11.03
C VAL A 418 20.16 -10.91 -12.03
N MET A 419 19.31 -10.34 -12.86
CA MET A 419 18.72 -11.00 -14.02
C MET A 419 19.00 -10.19 -15.28
N THR A 420 19.32 -10.88 -16.35
CA THR A 420 19.37 -10.31 -17.70
C THR A 420 17.96 -10.11 -18.25
N THR A 421 17.83 -9.35 -19.33
CA THR A 421 16.57 -9.22 -20.08
C THR A 421 15.93 -10.57 -20.41
N ASP A 422 16.71 -11.54 -20.87
CA ASP A 422 16.17 -12.86 -21.26
C ASP A 422 15.64 -13.64 -20.05
N GLU A 423 16.38 -13.65 -18.94
CA GLU A 423 15.92 -14.29 -17.70
C GLU A 423 14.65 -13.62 -17.15
N LEU A 424 14.55 -12.29 -17.28
CA LEU A 424 13.38 -11.54 -16.82
C LEU A 424 12.16 -11.78 -17.73
N VAL A 425 12.33 -11.90 -19.04
CA VAL A 425 11.26 -12.34 -19.97
C VAL A 425 10.77 -13.73 -19.58
N GLU A 426 11.68 -14.69 -19.36
CA GLU A 426 11.31 -16.06 -18.95
C GLU A 426 10.53 -16.07 -17.62
N LEU A 427 10.94 -15.23 -16.66
CA LEU A 427 10.23 -15.06 -15.40
C LEU A 427 8.80 -14.55 -15.61
N TYR A 428 8.62 -13.48 -16.40
CA TYR A 428 7.29 -12.92 -16.68
C TYR A 428 6.39 -13.91 -17.41
N VAL A 429 6.91 -14.58 -18.44
CA VAL A 429 6.16 -15.60 -19.18
C VAL A 429 5.71 -16.69 -18.21
N ARG A 430 6.60 -17.20 -17.36
CA ARG A 430 6.23 -18.21 -16.35
C ARG A 430 5.15 -17.69 -15.41
N TRP A 431 5.32 -16.51 -14.83
CA TRP A 431 4.36 -15.96 -13.86
C TRP A 431 2.98 -15.74 -14.46
N VAL A 432 2.89 -15.28 -15.70
CA VAL A 432 1.61 -15.12 -16.41
C VAL A 432 0.91 -16.45 -16.68
N ARG A 433 1.65 -17.57 -16.73
CA ARG A 433 1.05 -18.92 -16.82
C ARG A 433 0.64 -19.50 -15.47
N GLU A 434 1.31 -19.10 -14.39
CA GLU A 434 1.12 -19.68 -13.05
C GLU A 434 0.18 -18.87 -12.15
N TYR A 435 0.10 -17.56 -12.38
CA TYR A 435 -0.67 -16.62 -11.57
C TYR A 435 -1.66 -15.85 -12.45
N PRO A 436 -2.76 -15.33 -11.87
CA PRO A 436 -3.82 -14.65 -12.62
C PRO A 436 -3.43 -13.24 -13.04
N ILE A 437 -2.29 -13.07 -13.70
CA ILE A 437 -1.73 -11.77 -14.09
C ILE A 437 -2.26 -11.39 -15.47
N VAL A 438 -2.88 -10.21 -15.56
CA VAL A 438 -3.47 -9.68 -16.81
C VAL A 438 -2.76 -8.43 -17.32
N SER A 439 -1.81 -7.90 -16.55
CA SER A 439 -1.12 -6.66 -16.88
C SER A 439 0.27 -6.58 -16.27
N LEU A 440 1.23 -6.10 -17.06
CA LEU A 440 2.58 -5.70 -16.65
C LEU A 440 2.83 -4.25 -17.10
N GLU A 441 3.14 -3.37 -16.17
CA GLU A 441 3.53 -1.97 -16.39
C GLU A 441 5.04 -1.80 -16.20
N ASP A 442 5.72 -1.15 -17.14
CA ASP A 442 7.18 -0.97 -17.14
C ASP A 442 7.98 -2.24 -16.75
N PRO A 443 7.78 -3.37 -17.47
CA PRO A 443 8.50 -4.62 -17.23
C PRO A 443 10.00 -4.54 -17.54
N PHE A 444 10.46 -3.55 -18.30
CA PHE A 444 11.87 -3.31 -18.61
C PHE A 444 12.21 -1.83 -18.43
N ALA A 445 13.50 -1.53 -18.29
CA ALA A 445 13.97 -0.15 -18.24
C ALA A 445 13.60 0.60 -19.53
N GLU A 446 13.41 1.92 -19.43
CA GLU A 446 13.04 2.78 -20.57
C GLU A 446 14.02 2.69 -21.76
N ASP A 447 15.28 2.29 -21.53
CA ASP A 447 16.31 2.13 -22.56
C ASP A 447 16.51 0.69 -23.08
N ASP A 448 15.80 -0.31 -22.54
CA ASP A 448 15.88 -1.72 -22.97
C ASP A 448 14.76 -2.09 -23.96
N HIS A 449 14.74 -1.42 -25.12
CA HIS A 449 13.74 -1.66 -26.18
C HIS A 449 13.72 -3.14 -26.65
N GLU A 450 14.83 -3.86 -26.56
CA GLU A 450 14.89 -5.28 -26.93
C GLU A 450 14.09 -6.15 -25.96
N GLY A 451 14.15 -5.87 -24.65
CA GLY A 451 13.29 -6.50 -23.65
C GLY A 451 11.81 -6.29 -23.93
N TRP A 452 11.41 -5.05 -24.18
CA TRP A 452 10.02 -4.70 -24.55
C TRP A 452 9.54 -5.50 -25.78
N LYS A 453 10.31 -5.52 -26.86
CA LYS A 453 9.96 -6.29 -28.08
C LYS A 453 9.86 -7.79 -27.82
N LYS A 454 10.79 -8.35 -27.05
CA LYS A 454 10.78 -9.78 -26.70
C LYS A 454 9.53 -10.12 -25.91
N LEU A 455 9.12 -9.29 -24.94
CA LEU A 455 7.91 -9.53 -24.15
C LEU A 455 6.65 -9.38 -25.01
N MET A 456 6.54 -8.32 -25.81
CA MET A 456 5.44 -8.12 -26.75
C MET A 456 5.28 -9.33 -27.69
N LYS A 457 6.38 -9.83 -28.27
CA LYS A 457 6.36 -11.03 -29.11
C LYS A 457 5.79 -12.27 -28.39
N ASN A 458 6.00 -12.40 -27.09
CA ASN A 458 5.57 -13.57 -26.32
C ASN A 458 4.15 -13.43 -25.73
N LEU A 459 3.74 -12.22 -25.34
CA LEU A 459 2.57 -11.99 -24.48
C LEU A 459 1.61 -10.91 -24.96
N ASP A 460 1.81 -10.30 -26.15
CA ASP A 460 0.90 -9.27 -26.65
C ASP A 460 -0.55 -9.77 -26.72
N ASP A 461 -0.83 -10.95 -27.26
CA ASP A 461 -2.20 -11.47 -27.32
C ASP A 461 -2.79 -11.86 -25.95
N GLU A 462 -1.99 -11.82 -24.88
CA GLU A 462 -2.32 -12.42 -23.59
C GLU A 462 -2.58 -11.43 -22.48
N ILE A 463 -1.79 -10.36 -22.39
CA ILE A 463 -1.87 -9.39 -21.30
C ILE A 463 -1.75 -7.95 -21.80
N LEU A 464 -2.06 -7.02 -20.93
CA LEU A 464 -1.75 -5.60 -21.12
C LEU A 464 -0.26 -5.39 -20.82
N ILE A 465 0.47 -4.84 -21.79
CA ILE A 465 1.84 -4.39 -21.62
C ILE A 465 1.79 -2.87 -21.67
N ILE A 466 1.92 -2.27 -20.47
CA ILE A 466 1.68 -0.86 -20.23
C ILE A 466 3.03 -0.13 -20.21
N GLY A 467 3.16 0.91 -21.04
CA GLY A 467 4.27 1.86 -20.92
C GLY A 467 3.89 3.07 -20.08
N ASP A 468 4.73 3.42 -19.10
CA ASP A 468 4.67 4.65 -18.31
C ASP A 468 5.92 5.51 -18.52
N ASP A 469 7.06 5.11 -17.96
CA ASP A 469 8.36 5.81 -18.12
C ASP A 469 8.73 5.91 -19.61
N LEU A 470 8.44 4.85 -20.38
CA LEU A 470 8.75 4.78 -21.80
C LEU A 470 7.99 5.84 -22.63
N VAL A 471 6.79 6.24 -22.21
CA VAL A 471 5.91 7.11 -23.02
C VAL A 471 5.68 8.50 -22.45
N THR A 472 5.81 8.69 -21.13
CA THR A 472 5.65 9.96 -20.41
C THR A 472 4.40 10.77 -20.79
N THR A 473 3.30 10.10 -21.14
CA THR A 473 2.04 10.74 -21.60
C THR A 473 2.26 11.73 -22.76
N LYS A 474 3.25 11.49 -23.61
CA LYS A 474 3.62 12.36 -24.72
C LYS A 474 3.16 11.78 -26.05
N ASP A 475 2.46 12.58 -26.84
CA ASP A 475 1.88 12.19 -28.14
C ASP A 475 2.92 11.55 -29.08
N SER A 476 4.10 12.17 -29.23
CA SER A 476 5.16 11.68 -30.11
C SER A 476 5.77 10.36 -29.62
N THR A 477 5.94 10.21 -28.30
CA THR A 477 6.59 9.04 -27.72
C THR A 477 5.65 7.84 -27.72
N ILE A 478 4.38 8.05 -27.36
CA ILE A 478 3.31 7.04 -27.50
C ILE A 478 3.25 6.52 -28.92
N LYS A 479 3.22 7.42 -29.92
CA LYS A 479 3.18 7.03 -31.33
C LYS A 479 4.39 6.16 -31.70
N LYS A 480 5.60 6.62 -31.37
CA LYS A 480 6.83 5.87 -31.63
C LYS A 480 6.82 4.48 -31.00
N CYS A 481 6.46 4.38 -29.72
CA CYS A 481 6.45 3.10 -28.99
C CYS A 481 5.40 2.12 -29.55
N ALA A 482 4.25 2.64 -30.00
CA ALA A 482 3.23 1.84 -30.67
C ALA A 482 3.72 1.33 -32.04
N GLU A 483 4.31 2.21 -32.87
CA GLU A 483 4.84 1.86 -34.19
C GLU A 483 6.01 0.86 -34.11
N GLU A 484 6.84 0.94 -33.06
CA GLU A 484 7.93 0.00 -32.79
C GLU A 484 7.45 -1.32 -32.15
N GLY A 485 6.16 -1.44 -31.81
CA GLY A 485 5.58 -2.63 -31.19
C GLY A 485 6.11 -2.90 -29.78
N LEU A 486 6.35 -1.84 -28.99
CA LEU A 486 6.88 -1.94 -27.63
C LEU A 486 5.79 -2.11 -26.58
N ILE A 487 4.59 -1.59 -26.86
CA ILE A 487 3.46 -1.55 -25.92
C ILE A 487 2.15 -1.84 -26.65
N ASN A 488 1.14 -2.31 -25.91
CA ASN A 488 -0.25 -2.38 -26.39
C ASN A 488 -1.22 -1.53 -25.53
N THR A 489 -0.69 -0.90 -24.48
CA THR A 489 -1.44 -0.08 -23.54
C THR A 489 -0.55 1.10 -23.11
N ALA A 490 -1.11 2.30 -23.02
CA ALA A 490 -0.42 3.48 -22.53
C ALA A 490 -0.95 3.89 -21.15
N LEU A 491 -0.04 4.19 -20.22
CA LEU A 491 -0.38 4.85 -18.97
C LEU A 491 -0.47 6.36 -19.19
N ILE A 492 -1.54 6.97 -18.71
CA ILE A 492 -1.84 8.39 -18.91
C ILE A 492 -1.78 9.11 -17.56
N LYS A 493 -0.79 9.98 -17.40
CA LYS A 493 -0.58 10.87 -16.26
C LYS A 493 -0.54 12.30 -16.77
N ALA A 494 -1.64 13.03 -16.60
CA ALA A 494 -1.77 14.40 -17.13
C ALA A 494 -0.63 15.34 -16.68
N ASN A 495 -0.06 15.09 -15.50
CA ASN A 495 1.03 15.88 -14.96
C ASN A 495 2.40 15.56 -15.59
N GLN A 496 2.55 14.47 -16.35
CA GLN A 496 3.75 14.22 -17.16
C GLN A 496 3.81 15.09 -18.42
N ILE A 497 2.68 15.64 -18.89
CA ILE A 497 2.63 16.51 -20.07
C ILE A 497 2.21 17.94 -19.74
N GLY A 498 1.23 18.13 -18.84
CA GLY A 498 1.00 19.37 -18.11
C GLY A 498 -0.11 20.30 -18.60
N THR A 499 -0.95 19.90 -19.55
CA THR A 499 -2.25 20.55 -19.84
C THR A 499 -3.33 19.49 -20.09
N LEU A 500 -4.60 19.86 -19.98
CA LEU A 500 -5.70 18.95 -20.32
C LEU A 500 -5.70 18.62 -21.82
N CYS A 501 -5.50 19.60 -22.70
CA CYS A 501 -5.50 19.37 -24.15
C CYS A 501 -4.31 18.55 -24.63
N GLU A 502 -3.10 18.72 -24.09
CA GLU A 502 -1.97 17.83 -24.43
C GLU A 502 -2.21 16.40 -23.92
N THR A 503 -2.88 16.25 -22.78
CA THR A 503 -3.29 14.93 -22.28
C THR A 503 -4.28 14.27 -23.24
N LEU A 504 -5.30 15.01 -23.70
CA LEU A 504 -6.27 14.51 -24.67
C LEU A 504 -5.66 14.24 -26.06
N LEU A 505 -4.66 15.03 -26.47
CA LEU A 505 -3.89 14.74 -27.68
C LEU A 505 -3.16 13.39 -27.55
N ALA A 506 -2.50 13.15 -26.40
CA ALA A 506 -1.83 11.88 -26.14
C ALA A 506 -2.81 10.68 -26.14
N THR A 507 -4.00 10.83 -25.53
CA THR A 507 -5.01 9.76 -25.52
C THR A 507 -5.61 9.50 -26.90
N ARG A 508 -5.85 10.56 -27.68
CA ARG A 508 -6.29 10.46 -29.08
C ARG A 508 -5.28 9.67 -29.92
N ILE A 509 -4.01 10.05 -29.87
CA ILE A 509 -2.94 9.36 -30.61
C ILE A 509 -2.82 7.89 -30.18
N ALA A 510 -2.88 7.60 -28.88
CA ALA A 510 -2.87 6.23 -28.40
C ALA A 510 -4.04 5.39 -28.97
N LYS A 511 -5.25 5.95 -29.02
CA LYS A 511 -6.43 5.30 -29.61
C LYS A 511 -6.30 5.09 -31.10
N GLU A 512 -5.78 6.08 -31.83
CA GLU A 512 -5.50 5.97 -33.27
C GLU A 512 -4.49 4.85 -33.57
N MET A 513 -3.54 4.61 -32.66
CA MET A 513 -2.59 3.50 -32.73
C MET A 513 -3.14 2.17 -32.19
N GLY A 514 -4.41 2.12 -31.77
CA GLY A 514 -5.06 0.91 -31.28
C GLY A 514 -4.68 0.49 -29.85
N LEU A 515 -4.02 1.36 -29.10
CA LEU A 515 -3.63 1.10 -27.71
C LEU A 515 -4.83 1.19 -26.76
N SER A 516 -4.79 0.39 -25.69
CA SER A 516 -5.66 0.61 -24.53
C SER A 516 -5.12 1.73 -23.64
N LEU A 517 -5.96 2.32 -22.80
CA LEU A 517 -5.61 3.45 -21.95
C LEU A 517 -5.86 3.15 -20.47
N VAL A 518 -4.87 3.37 -19.62
CA VAL A 518 -5.03 3.36 -18.16
C VAL A 518 -4.67 4.74 -17.64
N VAL A 519 -5.59 5.42 -16.97
CA VAL A 519 -5.31 6.73 -16.36
C VAL A 519 -4.75 6.51 -14.96
N SER A 520 -3.69 7.21 -14.62
CA SER A 520 -2.95 7.00 -13.37
C SER A 520 -2.78 8.26 -12.54
N HIS A 521 -2.78 8.07 -11.22
CA HIS A 521 -2.36 9.07 -10.24
C HIS A 521 -0.82 9.29 -10.25
N ARG A 522 -0.34 10.08 -9.28
CA ARG A 522 1.07 10.06 -8.82
C ARG A 522 1.18 9.73 -7.34
N SER A 523 2.35 9.26 -6.93
CA SER A 523 2.67 8.93 -5.53
C SER A 523 2.39 10.07 -4.54
N LYS A 524 2.54 11.33 -4.96
CA LYS A 524 2.25 12.52 -4.14
C LYS A 524 1.08 13.30 -4.72
N SER A 525 -0.13 13.02 -4.23
CA SER A 525 -1.38 13.58 -4.76
C SER A 525 -2.07 14.51 -3.76
N PRO A 526 -2.69 15.62 -4.21
CA PRO A 526 -3.69 16.34 -3.44
C PRO A 526 -5.06 15.62 -3.52
N ASN A 527 -6.04 16.11 -2.77
CA ASN A 527 -7.44 15.67 -2.85
C ASN A 527 -8.14 16.21 -4.11
N GLU A 528 -7.56 15.90 -5.27
CA GLU A 528 -8.08 16.24 -6.59
C GLU A 528 -8.63 14.99 -7.29
N VAL A 529 -9.68 15.16 -8.09
CA VAL A 529 -10.43 14.11 -8.79
C VAL A 529 -10.19 14.10 -10.32
N MET A 530 -9.22 14.88 -10.79
CA MET A 530 -8.85 15.06 -12.19
C MET A 530 -8.71 13.73 -12.95
N GLU A 531 -8.00 12.76 -12.37
CA GLU A 531 -7.76 11.46 -12.98
C GLU A 531 -9.07 10.70 -13.25
N ALA A 532 -10.04 10.81 -12.34
CA ALA A 532 -11.36 10.23 -12.51
C ALA A 532 -12.14 10.92 -13.64
N ASP A 533 -12.17 12.26 -13.65
CA ASP A 533 -12.83 13.04 -14.69
C ASP A 533 -12.23 12.75 -16.08
N ILE A 534 -10.90 12.67 -16.21
CA ILE A 534 -10.21 12.33 -17.45
C ILE A 534 -10.54 10.90 -17.88
N SER A 535 -10.44 9.93 -16.97
CA SER A 535 -10.69 8.52 -17.30
C SER A 535 -12.11 8.25 -17.80
N PHE A 536 -13.10 8.92 -17.18
CA PHE A 536 -14.50 8.85 -17.57
C PHE A 536 -14.77 9.58 -18.90
N ALA A 537 -14.09 10.69 -19.15
CA ALA A 537 -14.21 11.44 -20.41
C ALA A 537 -13.74 10.59 -21.60
N ILE A 538 -12.54 10.02 -21.50
CA ILE A 538 -11.90 9.31 -22.60
C ILE A 538 -12.35 7.84 -22.71
N GLY A 539 -13.21 7.35 -21.84
CA GLY A 539 -13.62 5.94 -21.82
C GLY A 539 -12.42 5.00 -21.60
N ALA A 540 -11.56 5.33 -20.64
CA ALA A 540 -10.36 4.57 -20.34
C ALA A 540 -10.66 3.10 -20.01
N LEU A 541 -9.71 2.21 -20.31
CA LEU A 541 -9.79 0.81 -19.91
C LEU A 541 -9.72 0.69 -18.39
N GLY A 542 -8.80 1.43 -17.76
CA GLY A 542 -8.52 1.32 -16.34
C GLY A 542 -8.22 2.65 -15.65
N LEU A 543 -8.38 2.65 -14.33
CA LEU A 543 -8.02 3.73 -13.44
C LEU A 543 -7.09 3.19 -12.33
N LYS A 544 -5.84 3.65 -12.34
CA LYS A 544 -4.80 3.31 -11.35
C LYS A 544 -4.64 4.49 -10.38
N CYS A 545 -5.39 4.46 -9.27
CA CYS A 545 -5.44 5.58 -8.34
C CYS A 545 -5.03 5.24 -6.90
N GLY A 546 -4.27 4.15 -6.71
CA GLY A 546 -3.72 3.75 -5.41
C GLY A 546 -4.66 2.86 -4.59
N GLY A 547 -4.23 2.51 -3.38
CA GLY A 547 -4.89 1.65 -2.40
C GLY A 547 -6.03 2.31 -1.61
N GLY A 548 -6.61 1.54 -0.68
CA GLY A 548 -7.86 1.89 0.01
C GLY A 548 -7.74 2.65 1.33
N SER A 549 -6.54 3.08 1.67
CA SER A 549 -6.24 3.58 3.02
C SER A 549 -6.07 5.10 3.09
N ASN A 550 -6.16 5.81 1.97
CA ASN A 550 -5.77 7.20 1.85
C ASN A 550 -6.85 8.04 1.13
N THR A 551 -7.24 9.18 1.73
CA THR A 551 -8.35 10.01 1.23
C THR A 551 -8.11 10.52 -0.18
N GLU A 552 -6.89 10.95 -0.53
CA GLU A 552 -6.55 11.46 -1.86
C GLU A 552 -6.69 10.41 -2.97
N ARG A 553 -6.73 9.12 -2.60
CA ARG A 553 -7.00 7.99 -3.50
C ARG A 553 -8.49 7.74 -3.60
N LEU A 554 -9.14 7.64 -2.44
CA LEU A 554 -10.57 7.34 -2.33
C LEU A 554 -11.45 8.37 -3.03
N VAL A 555 -11.12 9.67 -2.97
CA VAL A 555 -11.92 10.71 -3.65
C VAL A 555 -12.00 10.52 -5.17
N LYS A 556 -10.95 9.96 -5.80
CA LYS A 556 -10.91 9.69 -7.25
C LYS A 556 -11.87 8.57 -7.61
N TYR A 557 -11.89 7.50 -6.83
CA TYR A 557 -12.82 6.40 -7.04
C TYR A 557 -14.27 6.82 -6.72
N SER A 558 -14.49 7.59 -5.66
CA SER A 558 -15.81 8.15 -5.34
C SER A 558 -16.34 9.04 -6.46
N ARG A 559 -15.46 9.79 -7.15
CA ARG A 559 -15.86 10.59 -8.31
C ARG A 559 -16.38 9.74 -9.46
N ILE A 560 -15.84 8.54 -9.69
CA ILE A 560 -16.41 7.63 -10.71
C ILE A 560 -17.82 7.18 -10.34
N VAL A 561 -18.07 6.86 -9.07
CA VAL A 561 -19.42 6.52 -8.57
C VAL A 561 -20.39 7.66 -8.86
N GLU A 562 -20.00 8.89 -8.51
CA GLU A 562 -20.78 10.10 -8.73
C GLU A 562 -21.06 10.33 -10.23
N LEU A 563 -20.05 10.22 -11.09
CA LEU A 563 -20.18 10.39 -12.54
C LEU A 563 -21.12 9.35 -13.18
N ILE A 564 -21.06 8.09 -12.74
CA ILE A 564 -21.97 7.04 -13.21
C ILE A 564 -23.40 7.30 -12.75
N GLU A 565 -23.60 7.68 -11.48
CA GLU A 565 -24.93 8.02 -10.96
C GLU A 565 -25.53 9.24 -11.69
N MET A 566 -24.72 10.25 -11.98
CA MET A 566 -25.11 11.41 -12.77
C MET A 566 -25.54 11.01 -14.19
N ALA A 567 -24.77 10.14 -14.85
CA ALA A 567 -25.09 9.62 -16.17
C ALA A 567 -26.42 8.84 -16.18
N GLN A 568 -26.64 7.98 -15.18
CA GLN A 568 -27.88 7.18 -15.06
C GLN A 568 -29.12 8.06 -14.85
N LYS A 569 -29.00 9.13 -14.06
CA LYS A 569 -30.11 10.04 -13.77
C LYS A 569 -30.30 11.14 -14.81
N GLY A 570 -29.35 11.31 -15.72
CA GLY A 570 -29.31 12.47 -16.62
C GLY A 570 -29.16 13.80 -15.89
N THR A 571 -28.52 13.80 -14.71
CA THR A 571 -28.35 14.99 -13.85
C THR A 571 -26.96 15.57 -13.97
N LYS A 572 -26.85 16.88 -13.72
CA LYS A 572 -25.58 17.61 -13.65
C LYS A 572 -25.49 18.31 -12.29
N ILE A 573 -24.28 18.40 -11.75
CA ILE A 573 -23.96 19.13 -10.52
C ILE A 573 -23.55 20.55 -10.87
N THR A 574 -22.90 20.73 -12.01
CA THR A 574 -22.51 22.02 -12.54
C THR A 574 -23.75 22.87 -12.83
N ARG A 575 -23.74 24.10 -12.31
CA ARG A 575 -24.77 25.11 -12.56
C ARG A 575 -24.37 25.97 -13.74
N ILE A 576 -25.33 26.25 -14.63
CA ILE A 576 -25.14 27.17 -15.74
C ILE A 576 -24.87 28.57 -15.19
N LEU A 577 -23.84 29.22 -15.74
CA LEU A 577 -23.44 30.57 -15.36
C LEU A 577 -24.11 31.63 -16.24
N GLU A 578 -24.31 32.82 -15.68
CA GLU A 578 -24.71 33.99 -16.47
C GLU A 578 -23.54 34.43 -17.38
N PRO A 579 -23.76 34.63 -18.70
CA PRO A 579 -22.67 34.87 -19.65
C PRO A 579 -21.82 36.12 -19.36
N GLU A 580 -22.42 37.12 -18.72
CA GLU A 580 -21.80 38.43 -18.47
C GLU A 580 -20.96 38.48 -17.19
N LEU A 581 -20.89 37.38 -16.42
CA LEU A 581 -20.03 37.31 -15.24
C LEU A 581 -18.58 37.53 -15.62
N VAL A 582 -17.87 38.24 -14.75
CA VAL A 582 -16.47 38.61 -14.94
C VAL A 582 -15.57 37.82 -14.00
N ILE A 583 -14.39 37.42 -14.49
CA ILE A 583 -13.33 36.89 -13.62
C ILE A 583 -12.81 38.02 -12.72
N ALA A 584 -13.24 38.03 -11.47
CA ALA A 584 -12.93 39.04 -10.49
C ALA A 584 -11.57 38.80 -9.80
N ASP A 585 -11.21 37.54 -9.58
CA ASP A 585 -9.93 37.17 -8.96
C ASP A 585 -9.40 35.83 -9.49
N ILE A 586 -8.08 35.71 -9.53
CA ILE A 586 -7.37 34.47 -9.81
C ILE A 586 -6.27 34.37 -8.75
N SER A 587 -6.46 33.46 -7.80
CA SER A 587 -5.53 33.22 -6.72
C SER A 587 -4.81 31.88 -6.90
N ALA A 588 -3.59 31.81 -6.38
CA ALA A 588 -2.80 30.59 -6.31
C ALA A 588 -2.19 30.41 -4.92
N ARG A 589 -2.08 29.16 -4.49
CA ARG A 589 -1.56 28.76 -3.18
C ARG A 589 -0.72 27.50 -3.27
N GLU A 590 0.06 27.25 -2.23
CA GLU A 590 0.67 25.95 -2.00
C GLU A 590 -0.42 24.98 -1.49
N GLU A 591 -0.78 24.01 -2.32
CA GLU A 591 -1.72 22.94 -1.99
C GLU A 591 -0.94 21.75 -1.41
N PRO A 592 -1.26 21.26 -0.20
CA PRO A 592 -0.56 20.13 0.38
C PRO A 592 -0.90 18.82 -0.33
N THR A 593 0.10 17.96 -0.53
CA THR A 593 -0.10 16.56 -0.94
C THR A 593 -0.13 15.63 0.28
N ASN A 594 -0.52 14.37 0.08
CA ASN A 594 -0.44 13.31 1.09
C ASN A 594 0.96 13.11 1.72
N ALA A 595 2.03 13.56 1.05
CA ALA A 595 3.40 13.51 1.59
C ALA A 595 3.82 14.77 2.37
N GLY A 596 2.92 15.73 2.58
CA GLY A 596 3.23 17.01 3.23
C GLY A 596 4.13 17.94 2.41
N ILE A 597 4.40 17.60 1.15
CA ILE A 597 5.12 18.45 0.19
C ILE A 597 4.09 19.20 -0.64
N PRO A 598 4.20 20.52 -0.80
CA PRO A 598 3.21 21.29 -1.53
C PRO A 598 3.33 21.14 -3.04
N THR A 599 2.21 21.37 -3.72
CA THR A 599 2.08 21.64 -5.16
C THR A 599 1.27 22.93 -5.35
N VAL A 600 0.88 23.27 -6.58
CA VAL A 600 0.10 24.48 -6.85
C VAL A 600 -1.39 24.14 -6.85
N GLY A 601 -2.15 24.92 -6.07
CA GLY A 601 -3.60 25.02 -6.19
C GLY A 601 -3.98 26.39 -6.76
N VAL A 602 -4.91 26.41 -7.71
CA VAL A 602 -5.46 27.62 -8.35
C VAL A 602 -6.94 27.73 -8.03
N THR A 603 -7.40 28.95 -7.79
CA THR A 603 -8.81 29.29 -7.65
C THR A 603 -9.15 30.49 -8.50
N ILE A 604 -10.09 30.31 -9.43
CA ILE A 604 -10.71 31.38 -10.23
C ILE A 604 -12.03 31.76 -9.56
N MET A 605 -12.21 33.05 -9.25
CA MET A 605 -13.42 33.58 -8.63
C MET A 605 -14.10 34.58 -9.56
N LEU A 606 -15.40 34.41 -9.75
CA LEU A 606 -16.25 35.33 -10.49
C LEU A 606 -16.74 36.48 -9.59
N ASP A 607 -17.18 37.58 -10.18
CA ASP A 607 -17.74 38.75 -9.49
C ASP A 607 -18.99 38.46 -8.64
N ASN A 608 -19.74 37.40 -8.96
CA ASN A 608 -20.83 36.90 -8.13
C ASN A 608 -20.39 35.98 -6.97
N GLY A 609 -19.09 35.76 -6.79
CA GLY A 609 -18.50 34.93 -5.73
C GLY A 609 -18.41 33.43 -6.04
N THR A 610 -18.85 32.97 -7.21
CA THR A 610 -18.67 31.57 -7.65
C THR A 610 -17.18 31.26 -7.82
N ARG A 611 -16.74 30.06 -7.40
CA ARG A 611 -15.33 29.66 -7.41
C ARG A 611 -15.11 28.35 -8.14
N PHE A 612 -14.06 28.31 -8.96
CA PHE A 612 -13.55 27.12 -9.61
C PHE A 612 -12.12 26.89 -9.14
N SER A 613 -11.87 25.76 -8.48
CA SER A 613 -10.55 25.44 -7.95
C SER A 613 -10.02 24.15 -8.53
N ALA A 614 -8.69 24.06 -8.62
CA ALA A 614 -8.01 22.86 -9.05
C ALA A 614 -6.59 22.80 -8.47
N ALA A 615 -6.08 21.59 -8.28
CA ALA A 615 -4.70 21.34 -7.92
C ALA A 615 -4.13 20.20 -8.75
N THR A 616 -2.81 19.97 -8.68
CA THR A 616 -2.16 18.92 -9.49
C THR A 616 -1.27 18.04 -8.64
N PRO A 617 -1.15 16.74 -8.94
CA PRO A 617 -0.21 15.90 -8.23
C PRO A 617 1.24 16.34 -8.43
N LEU A 618 2.06 16.12 -7.40
CA LEU A 618 3.51 16.33 -7.49
C LEU A 618 4.16 15.19 -8.28
N GLY A 619 4.84 15.58 -9.36
CA GLY A 619 5.73 14.71 -10.11
C GLY A 619 7.16 14.94 -9.66
N THR A 620 7.83 13.90 -9.17
CA THR A 620 9.29 13.88 -9.17
C THR A 620 9.69 13.53 -10.60
N SER A 621 10.08 14.54 -11.40
CA SER A 621 10.54 14.30 -12.77
C SER A 621 11.72 13.33 -12.72
N ALA A 622 11.48 12.11 -13.19
CA ALA A 622 12.48 11.05 -13.27
C ALA A 622 12.94 10.87 -14.73
N GLY A 623 12.01 10.98 -15.69
CA GLY A 623 12.29 10.90 -17.11
C GLY A 623 12.91 12.17 -17.69
N MET A 624 13.82 12.00 -18.66
CA MET A 624 14.49 13.12 -19.37
C MET A 624 13.54 14.04 -20.14
N ASP A 625 12.34 13.54 -20.46
CA ASP A 625 11.36 14.17 -21.36
C ASP A 625 10.02 14.56 -20.69
N GLU A 626 9.84 14.30 -19.39
CA GLU A 626 8.63 14.65 -18.64
C GLU A 626 8.46 16.18 -18.49
N ALA A 627 7.25 16.69 -18.32
CA ALA A 627 7.05 18.08 -17.93
C ALA A 627 7.63 18.38 -16.53
N ILE A 628 8.30 19.52 -16.37
CA ILE A 628 8.96 19.90 -15.12
C ILE A 628 7.93 20.39 -14.10
N HIS A 629 7.85 19.68 -12.98
CA HIS A 629 7.27 20.24 -11.77
C HIS A 629 8.21 21.32 -11.20
N LEU A 630 7.80 22.58 -11.28
CA LEU A 630 8.66 23.68 -10.87
C LEU A 630 8.67 23.81 -9.34
N VAL A 631 9.86 23.64 -8.76
CA VAL A 631 10.13 23.71 -7.32
C VAL A 631 11.06 24.87 -6.99
N ASP A 632 11.06 25.32 -5.73
CA ASP A 632 11.79 26.49 -5.25
C ASP A 632 13.31 26.33 -5.30
N SER A 633 13.80 25.10 -5.31
CA SER A 633 15.24 24.84 -5.50
C SER A 633 15.72 25.11 -6.92
N ILE A 634 14.81 25.21 -7.91
CA ILE A 634 15.12 25.63 -9.28
C ILE A 634 15.06 27.14 -9.32
N ILE A 635 16.21 27.77 -9.54
CA ILE A 635 16.39 29.22 -9.50
C ILE A 635 16.69 29.73 -10.91
N GLU A 636 15.87 30.66 -11.40
CA GLU A 636 16.13 31.33 -12.66
C GLU A 636 17.31 32.30 -12.56
N ALA A 637 17.98 32.54 -13.67
CA ALA A 637 19.07 33.51 -13.74
C ALA A 637 18.61 34.89 -13.24
N ASN A 638 19.29 35.43 -12.22
CA ASN A 638 18.91 36.68 -11.59
C ASN A 638 20.16 37.46 -11.11
N PRO A 639 20.02 38.70 -10.61
CA PRO A 639 21.18 39.47 -10.15
C PRO A 639 22.03 38.78 -9.07
N LEU A 640 21.41 37.99 -8.18
CA LEU A 640 22.12 37.26 -7.12
C LEU A 640 22.95 36.10 -7.68
N THR A 641 22.43 35.34 -8.66
CA THR A 641 23.19 34.23 -9.27
C THR A 641 24.42 34.73 -10.03
N ARG A 642 24.37 35.96 -10.55
CA ARG A 642 25.52 36.63 -11.20
C ARG A 642 26.49 37.24 -10.21
N LYS A 643 25.99 37.86 -9.14
CA LYS A 643 26.81 38.52 -8.11
C LYS A 643 27.55 37.53 -7.21
N PHE A 644 26.94 36.36 -6.96
CA PHE A 644 27.43 35.36 -6.01
C PHE A 644 27.59 33.97 -6.64
N PRO A 645 28.31 33.83 -7.78
CA PRO A 645 28.34 32.59 -8.56
C PRO A 645 28.90 31.39 -7.80
N ALA A 646 29.77 31.61 -6.80
CA ALA A 646 30.36 30.55 -5.98
C ALA A 646 29.33 29.74 -5.17
N TYR A 647 28.14 30.30 -4.91
CA TYR A 647 27.08 29.63 -4.16
C TYR A 647 26.13 28.82 -5.04
N PHE A 648 26.27 28.85 -6.37
CA PHE A 648 25.34 28.22 -7.29
C PHE A 648 26.02 27.22 -8.24
N VAL A 649 25.25 26.23 -8.66
CA VAL A 649 25.59 25.28 -9.72
C VAL A 649 24.61 25.51 -10.87
N LEU A 650 25.14 25.75 -12.06
CA LEU A 650 24.36 25.93 -13.28
C LEU A 650 23.99 24.56 -13.86
N ASN A 651 22.70 24.38 -14.16
CA ASN A 651 22.22 23.35 -15.07
C ASN A 651 22.20 23.96 -16.48
N GLU A 652 23.14 23.55 -17.33
CA GLU A 652 23.28 24.07 -18.70
C GLU A 652 22.08 23.78 -19.60
N LYS A 653 21.45 22.60 -19.46
CA LYS A 653 20.31 22.18 -20.29
C LYS A 653 19.11 23.10 -20.06
N GLU A 654 18.78 23.35 -18.81
CA GLU A 654 17.58 24.14 -18.43
C GLU A 654 17.90 25.63 -18.22
N LYS A 655 19.18 26.00 -18.24
CA LYS A 655 19.71 27.34 -17.92
C LYS A 655 19.23 27.87 -16.57
N THR A 656 19.13 26.98 -15.58
CA THR A 656 18.69 27.29 -14.22
C THR A 656 19.81 27.00 -13.22
N TYR A 657 19.76 27.64 -12.07
CA TYR A 657 20.71 27.48 -10.98
C TYR A 657 20.09 26.68 -9.84
N ARG A 658 20.94 25.95 -9.11
CA ARG A 658 20.63 25.44 -7.77
C ARG A 658 21.73 25.89 -6.82
N PHE A 659 21.43 26.02 -5.54
CA PHE A 659 22.51 26.24 -4.57
C PHE A 659 23.49 25.07 -4.56
N SER A 660 24.78 25.37 -4.47
CA SER A 660 25.84 24.38 -4.37
C SER A 660 25.65 23.50 -3.13
N PRO A 661 25.94 22.19 -3.20
CA PRO A 661 25.99 21.33 -2.01
C PRO A 661 26.96 21.82 -0.93
N SER A 662 28.00 22.58 -1.31
CA SER A 662 28.98 23.15 -0.38
C SER A 662 28.51 24.44 0.31
N ALA A 663 27.43 25.05 -0.18
CA ALA A 663 26.91 26.29 0.39
C ALA A 663 26.32 26.03 1.79
N LYS A 664 26.63 26.92 2.75
CA LYS A 664 26.19 26.83 4.15
C LYS A 664 25.34 28.04 4.52
N ALA A 665 24.29 27.80 5.31
CA ALA A 665 23.35 28.84 5.74
C ALA A 665 24.06 30.02 6.43
N ASP A 666 24.97 29.75 7.37
CA ASP A 666 25.69 30.80 8.12
C ASP A 666 26.60 31.66 7.24
N ALA A 667 27.20 31.07 6.20
CA ALA A 667 28.04 31.80 5.26
C ALA A 667 27.18 32.73 4.39
N ILE A 668 26.07 32.21 3.86
CA ILE A 668 25.13 32.99 3.06
C ILE A 668 24.50 34.13 3.87
N ALA A 669 24.09 33.87 5.12
CA ALA A 669 23.46 34.87 5.97
C ALA A 669 24.36 36.06 6.30
N LYS A 670 25.68 35.84 6.38
CA LYS A 670 26.67 36.91 6.57
C LYS A 670 26.97 37.70 5.30
N GLU A 671 26.76 37.08 4.13
CA GLU A 671 27.12 37.65 2.85
C GLU A 671 26.10 38.71 2.40
N ASN A 672 24.80 38.38 2.39
CA ASN A 672 23.74 39.27 1.90
C ASN A 672 22.35 38.80 2.32
N ALA A 673 21.48 39.73 2.75
CA ALA A 673 20.13 39.42 3.21
C ALA A 673 19.24 38.80 2.10
N ASP A 674 19.25 39.37 0.89
CA ASP A 674 18.44 38.84 -0.22
C ASP A 674 18.90 37.43 -0.66
N LEU A 675 20.21 37.16 -0.60
CA LEU A 675 20.76 35.83 -0.83
C LEU A 675 20.32 34.84 0.26
N ALA A 676 20.25 35.29 1.51
CA ALA A 676 19.76 34.49 2.63
C ALA A 676 18.27 34.17 2.49
N ASP A 677 17.45 35.12 2.07
CA ASP A 677 16.02 34.91 1.79
C ASP A 677 15.83 33.92 0.63
N LEU A 678 16.60 34.06 -0.45
CA LEU A 678 16.59 33.13 -1.57
C LEU A 678 17.01 31.72 -1.12
N TRP A 679 18.04 31.60 -0.27
CA TRP A 679 18.45 30.32 0.32
C TRP A 679 17.33 29.70 1.14
N MET A 680 16.73 30.46 2.06
CA MET A 680 15.65 29.98 2.92
C MET A 680 14.48 29.47 2.08
N ARG A 681 14.08 30.23 1.05
CA ARG A 681 13.05 29.81 0.09
C ARG A 681 13.44 28.53 -0.64
N ALA A 682 14.65 28.45 -1.20
CA ALA A 682 15.14 27.31 -1.96
C ALA A 682 15.35 26.03 -1.14
N LYS A 683 15.36 26.12 0.21
CA LYS A 683 15.48 24.98 1.12
C LYS A 683 14.16 24.52 1.73
N ARG A 684 13.06 25.26 1.57
CA ARG A 684 11.74 24.84 2.10
C ARG A 684 11.35 23.47 1.57
N TYR A 685 10.80 22.62 2.45
CA TYR A 685 10.41 21.23 2.13
C TYR A 685 11.55 20.41 1.50
N GLY A 686 12.79 20.62 1.92
CA GLY A 686 13.96 19.97 1.31
C GLY A 686 14.23 20.44 -0.13
N GLY A 687 13.81 21.67 -0.46
CA GLY A 687 13.90 22.27 -1.79
C GLY A 687 12.76 21.93 -2.74
N LYS A 688 11.70 21.29 -2.24
CA LYS A 688 10.51 20.88 -3.00
C LYS A 688 9.30 21.82 -2.81
N GLY A 689 9.47 22.96 -2.13
CA GLY A 689 8.45 24.02 -2.10
C GLY A 689 8.11 24.51 -3.51
N CYS A 690 6.98 25.20 -3.72
CA CYS A 690 6.54 25.60 -5.05
C CYS A 690 6.07 27.07 -5.15
N LEU A 691 6.62 27.96 -4.32
CA LEU A 691 6.30 29.39 -4.38
C LEU A 691 6.66 30.02 -5.73
N ASN A 692 7.70 29.54 -6.42
CA ASN A 692 8.03 30.03 -7.77
C ASN A 692 6.88 29.77 -8.76
N ALA A 693 6.31 28.56 -8.74
CA ALA A 693 5.17 28.21 -9.58
C ALA A 693 3.90 28.97 -9.17
N VAL A 694 3.65 29.15 -7.86
CA VAL A 694 2.56 29.99 -7.35
C VAL A 694 2.68 31.43 -7.83
N ALA A 695 3.88 32.00 -7.81
CA ALA A 695 4.16 33.35 -8.30
C ALA A 695 3.92 33.44 -9.81
N ASN A 696 4.33 32.45 -10.60
CA ASN A 696 4.05 32.41 -12.03
C ASN A 696 2.55 32.46 -12.35
N VAL A 697 1.70 31.78 -11.59
CA VAL A 697 0.24 31.91 -11.76
C VAL A 697 -0.21 33.34 -11.50
N LYS A 698 0.22 33.94 -10.38
CA LYS A 698 -0.23 35.29 -9.96
C LYS A 698 0.28 36.41 -10.87
N GLU A 699 1.54 36.33 -11.28
CA GLU A 699 2.26 37.43 -11.93
C GLU A 699 2.29 37.31 -13.45
N VAL A 700 2.13 36.10 -14.00
CA VAL A 700 2.26 35.85 -15.44
C VAL A 700 0.94 35.39 -16.06
N ILE A 701 0.29 34.38 -15.47
CA ILE A 701 -0.93 33.78 -16.05
C ILE A 701 -2.17 34.64 -15.73
N ALA A 702 -2.41 34.95 -14.46
CA ALA A 702 -3.60 35.65 -13.99
C ALA A 702 -3.87 37.00 -14.71
N PRO A 703 -2.87 37.88 -14.94
CA PRO A 703 -3.12 39.17 -15.60
C PRO A 703 -3.68 39.05 -17.02
N ARG A 704 -3.57 37.89 -17.67
CA ARG A 704 -4.14 37.66 -19.00
C ARG A 704 -5.66 37.51 -18.97
N TYR A 705 -6.23 37.00 -17.88
CA TYR A 705 -7.64 36.60 -17.79
C TYR A 705 -8.47 37.45 -16.82
N LEU A 706 -7.84 38.16 -15.89
CA LEU A 706 -8.53 39.04 -14.95
C LEU A 706 -9.35 40.11 -15.68
N GLY A 707 -10.59 40.34 -15.22
CA GLY A 707 -11.49 41.32 -15.80
C GLY A 707 -12.18 40.90 -17.10
N GLN A 708 -11.89 39.70 -17.62
CA GLN A 708 -12.59 39.17 -18.79
C GLN A 708 -13.97 38.63 -18.41
N LYS A 709 -14.94 38.86 -19.29
CA LYS A 709 -16.25 38.19 -19.24
C LYS A 709 -16.10 36.73 -19.62
N ILE A 710 -16.81 35.84 -18.96
CA ILE A 710 -16.76 34.41 -19.30
C ILE A 710 -17.27 34.12 -20.72
N SER A 711 -18.18 34.95 -21.26
CA SER A 711 -18.66 34.89 -22.65
C SER A 711 -17.59 35.24 -23.69
N ALA A 712 -16.54 35.96 -23.30
CA ALA A 712 -15.44 36.33 -24.18
C ALA A 712 -14.29 35.30 -24.19
N LEU A 713 -14.32 34.32 -23.27
CA LEU A 713 -13.33 33.25 -23.23
C LEU A 713 -13.53 32.31 -24.43
N GLY A 714 -12.42 31.83 -25.00
CA GLY A 714 -12.44 30.76 -25.99
C GLY A 714 -12.89 29.42 -25.40
N ASN A 715 -12.65 28.33 -26.15
CA ASN A 715 -12.78 26.98 -25.62
C ASN A 715 -11.50 26.56 -24.86
N LEU A 716 -11.48 25.35 -24.30
CA LEU A 716 -10.33 24.86 -23.52
C LEU A 716 -9.05 24.75 -24.36
N VAL A 717 -9.15 24.46 -25.66
CA VAL A 717 -7.98 24.41 -26.56
C VAL A 717 -7.37 25.80 -26.73
N ASP A 718 -8.19 26.85 -26.81
CA ASP A 718 -7.72 28.23 -26.89
C ASP A 718 -6.98 28.63 -25.59
N ILE A 719 -7.51 28.24 -24.43
CA ILE A 719 -6.87 28.48 -23.13
C ILE A 719 -5.52 27.76 -23.05
N ASP A 720 -5.50 26.46 -23.31
CA ASP A 720 -4.27 25.66 -23.19
C ASP A 720 -3.22 26.13 -24.22
N ARG A 721 -3.64 26.50 -25.43
CA ARG A 721 -2.76 27.13 -26.42
C ARG A 721 -2.13 28.42 -25.90
N GLU A 722 -2.93 29.32 -25.31
CA GLU A 722 -2.40 30.57 -24.72
C GLU A 722 -1.39 30.27 -23.59
N LEU A 723 -1.64 29.26 -22.75
CA LEU A 723 -0.69 28.84 -21.71
C LEU A 723 0.63 28.32 -22.31
N LEU A 724 0.57 27.53 -23.39
CA LEU A 724 1.75 27.02 -24.08
C LEU A 724 2.53 28.15 -24.78
N LEU A 725 1.85 29.10 -25.41
CA LEU A 725 2.47 30.28 -26.01
C LEU A 725 3.13 31.17 -24.95
N LEU A 726 2.52 31.32 -23.76
CA LEU A 726 3.13 32.01 -22.62
C LEU A 726 4.41 31.32 -22.13
N GLU A 727 4.41 29.98 -22.06
CA GLU A 727 5.59 29.18 -21.71
C GLU A 727 6.72 29.44 -22.72
N LEU A 728 6.41 29.42 -24.02
CA LEU A 728 7.37 29.68 -25.09
C LEU A 728 7.91 31.12 -25.05
N ASP A 729 7.03 32.11 -24.88
CA ASP A 729 7.41 33.52 -24.78
C ASP A 729 8.38 33.75 -23.61
N LEU A 730 8.14 33.10 -22.47
CA LEU A 730 9.00 33.18 -21.30
C LEU A 730 10.34 32.49 -21.54
N ALA A 731 10.36 31.34 -22.22
CA ALA A 731 11.58 30.66 -22.64
C ALA A 731 12.44 31.54 -23.56
N ILE A 732 11.83 32.24 -24.53
CA ILE A 732 12.51 33.18 -25.43
C ILE A 732 13.09 34.35 -24.63
N LYS A 733 12.31 34.97 -23.74
CA LYS A 733 12.77 36.09 -22.88
C LYS A 733 13.94 35.68 -21.97
N ARG A 734 13.97 34.43 -21.52
CA ARG A 734 15.04 33.83 -20.72
C ARG A 734 16.21 33.32 -21.57
N SER A 735 16.19 33.53 -22.89
CA SER A 735 17.20 33.04 -23.83
C SER A 735 17.41 31.52 -23.79
N LYS A 736 16.38 30.75 -23.42
CA LYS A 736 16.41 29.28 -23.41
C LYS A 736 16.19 28.70 -24.82
N ILE A 737 15.46 29.42 -25.68
CA ILE A 737 15.24 29.06 -27.09
C ILE A 737 15.34 30.30 -27.98
N ASN A 738 15.80 30.13 -29.22
CA ASN A 738 15.80 31.19 -30.23
C ASN A 738 14.38 31.35 -30.83
N ARG A 739 13.97 32.59 -31.11
CA ARG A 739 12.69 32.90 -31.78
C ARG A 739 12.54 32.19 -33.14
N ASN A 740 13.65 31.97 -33.84
CA ASN A 740 13.71 31.31 -35.15
C ASN A 740 13.91 29.79 -35.05
N ALA A 741 13.84 29.20 -33.86
CA ALA A 741 13.89 27.74 -33.70
C ALA A 741 12.76 27.06 -34.49
N SER A 742 13.01 25.80 -34.86
CA SER A 742 12.06 24.97 -35.58
C SER A 742 10.76 24.76 -34.78
N ALA A 743 9.71 24.37 -35.48
CA ALA A 743 8.42 24.03 -34.90
C ALA A 743 8.57 22.99 -33.77
N GLU A 744 9.32 21.92 -34.01
CA GLU A 744 9.48 20.84 -33.05
C GLU A 744 10.32 21.24 -31.83
N GLU A 745 11.38 22.03 -32.00
CA GLU A 745 12.14 22.59 -30.86
C GLU A 745 11.24 23.48 -29.96
N LYS A 746 10.34 24.26 -30.57
CA LYS A 746 9.36 25.07 -29.82
C LYS A 746 8.38 24.19 -29.06
N ILE A 747 7.87 23.12 -29.67
CA ILE A 747 6.98 22.15 -29.01
C ILE A 747 7.68 21.51 -27.82
N GLN A 748 8.91 21.05 -27.99
CA GLN A 748 9.66 20.41 -26.92
C GLN A 748 9.84 21.36 -25.72
N VAL A 749 10.13 22.64 -25.96
CA VAL A 749 10.21 23.64 -24.88
C VAL A 749 8.86 23.85 -24.18
N MET A 750 7.76 23.93 -24.93
CA MET A 750 6.41 24.07 -24.36
C MET A 750 5.97 22.84 -23.56
N GLN A 751 6.30 21.63 -24.04
CA GLN A 751 6.01 20.37 -23.35
C GLN A 751 6.84 20.23 -22.06
N ARG A 752 8.07 20.74 -22.06
CA ARG A 752 8.97 20.66 -20.89
C ARG A 752 8.49 21.51 -19.71
N LYS A 753 7.78 22.63 -19.95
CA LYS A 753 7.19 23.48 -18.91
C LYS A 753 8.19 23.98 -17.86
N ALA A 754 9.43 24.21 -18.29
CA ALA A 754 10.54 24.59 -17.44
C ALA A 754 10.44 26.01 -16.88
N ASN A 755 9.55 26.86 -17.42
CA ASN A 755 9.52 28.28 -17.10
C ASN A 755 8.36 28.69 -16.20
N LEU A 756 7.13 28.38 -16.58
CA LEU A 756 5.92 28.57 -15.76
C LEU A 756 5.79 27.45 -14.72
N GLY A 757 6.19 26.24 -15.08
CA GLY A 757 6.02 25.04 -14.26
C GLY A 757 4.76 24.28 -14.62
N MET A 758 4.89 22.96 -14.78
CA MET A 758 3.75 22.07 -15.04
C MET A 758 2.66 22.20 -13.99
N ASN A 759 3.04 22.29 -12.72
CA ASN A 759 2.13 22.48 -11.60
C ASN A 759 1.33 23.79 -11.70
N ALA A 760 1.90 24.87 -12.24
CA ALA A 760 1.18 26.12 -12.48
C ALA A 760 0.23 26.02 -13.68
N ILE A 761 0.70 25.45 -14.79
CA ILE A 761 -0.06 25.36 -16.04
C ILE A 761 -1.24 24.39 -15.89
N LEU A 762 -1.00 23.17 -15.41
CA LEU A 762 -2.04 22.15 -15.34
C LEU A 762 -3.12 22.50 -14.30
N SER A 763 -2.75 23.10 -13.16
CA SER A 763 -3.76 23.53 -12.16
C SER A 763 -4.62 24.66 -12.71
N PHE A 764 -4.03 25.60 -13.46
CA PHE A 764 -4.80 26.66 -14.12
C PHE A 764 -5.69 26.10 -15.24
N SER A 765 -5.16 25.24 -16.11
CA SER A 765 -5.89 24.54 -17.19
C SER A 765 -7.12 23.81 -16.64
N LEU A 766 -6.95 23.07 -15.53
CA LEU A 766 -8.04 22.35 -14.89
C LEU A 766 -9.08 23.27 -14.24
N ALA A 767 -8.67 24.34 -13.55
CA ALA A 767 -9.59 25.32 -12.98
C ALA A 767 -10.41 26.02 -14.08
N MET A 768 -9.76 26.39 -15.18
CA MET A 768 -10.42 27.01 -16.33
C MET A 768 -11.34 26.03 -17.05
N GLY A 769 -10.94 24.77 -17.23
CA GLY A 769 -11.79 23.73 -17.79
C GLY A 769 -13.11 23.57 -17.01
N ARG A 770 -13.07 23.63 -15.68
CA ARG A 770 -14.27 23.59 -14.82
C ARG A 770 -15.14 24.83 -15.00
N LEU A 771 -14.54 26.02 -15.11
CA LEU A 771 -15.27 27.26 -15.40
C LEU A 771 -15.95 27.20 -16.77
N LEU A 772 -15.24 26.76 -17.80
CA LEU A 772 -15.77 26.64 -19.16
C LEU A 772 -16.90 25.60 -19.23
N ALA A 773 -16.75 24.48 -18.54
CA ALA A 773 -17.83 23.50 -18.40
C ALA A 773 -19.08 24.13 -17.78
N ALA A 774 -18.93 24.94 -16.72
CA ALA A 774 -20.05 25.64 -16.10
C ALA A 774 -20.68 26.73 -16.98
N ARG A 775 -19.85 27.49 -17.70
CA ARG A 775 -20.32 28.43 -18.73
C ARG A 775 -21.18 27.71 -19.78
N ASP A 776 -20.75 26.53 -20.22
CA ASP A 776 -21.37 25.78 -21.29
C ASP A 776 -22.50 24.83 -20.81
N GLY A 777 -22.81 24.84 -19.50
CA GLY A 777 -23.82 23.97 -18.90
C GLY A 777 -23.50 22.47 -18.99
N LYS A 778 -22.21 22.13 -18.95
CA LYS A 778 -21.65 20.78 -19.05
C LYS A 778 -20.88 20.43 -17.80
N GLU A 779 -20.65 19.13 -17.62
CA GLU A 779 -19.63 18.66 -16.68
C GLU A 779 -18.27 18.66 -17.38
N LEU A 780 -17.18 18.77 -16.61
CA LEU A 780 -15.83 18.74 -17.18
C LEU A 780 -15.59 17.50 -18.07
N PRO A 781 -15.98 16.26 -17.67
CA PRO A 781 -15.77 15.10 -18.52
C PRO A 781 -16.50 15.17 -19.87
N ASP A 782 -17.64 15.86 -19.96
CA ASP A 782 -18.35 16.03 -21.23
C ASP A 782 -17.58 16.94 -22.18
N VAL A 783 -17.01 18.04 -21.65
CA VAL A 783 -16.14 18.95 -22.42
C VAL A 783 -14.92 18.20 -22.93
N LEU A 784 -14.26 17.43 -22.06
CA LEU A 784 -13.07 16.66 -22.44
C LEU A 784 -13.38 15.61 -23.51
N ARG A 785 -14.50 14.89 -23.38
CA ARG A 785 -14.94 13.86 -24.32
C ARG A 785 -15.23 14.42 -25.72
N GLU A 786 -15.85 15.60 -25.78
CA GLU A 786 -16.13 16.26 -27.05
C GLU A 786 -14.86 16.79 -27.74
N LEU A 787 -13.87 17.20 -26.96
CA LEU A 787 -12.62 17.75 -27.48
C LEU A 787 -11.64 16.68 -27.97
N GLU A 788 -11.51 15.56 -27.27
CA GLU A 788 -10.54 14.50 -27.58
C GLU A 788 -10.45 14.14 -29.08
N PRO A 789 -11.55 13.84 -29.81
CA PRO A 789 -11.46 13.42 -31.21
C PRO A 789 -11.10 14.56 -32.19
N VAL A 790 -11.19 15.82 -31.77
CA VAL A 790 -11.03 17.00 -32.66
C VAL A 790 -9.81 17.86 -32.35
N ILE A 791 -9.03 17.55 -31.31
CA ILE A 791 -7.81 18.30 -30.98
C ILE A 791 -6.80 18.21 -32.11
N ASP A 792 -6.41 19.38 -32.63
CA ASP A 792 -5.38 19.52 -33.65
C ASP A 792 -4.04 19.92 -33.01
N ARG A 793 -3.00 19.11 -33.25
CA ARG A 793 -1.67 19.31 -32.67
C ARG A 793 -1.07 20.65 -33.07
N ASN A 794 -1.19 21.04 -34.35
CA ASN A 794 -0.55 22.25 -34.86
C ASN A 794 -1.22 23.51 -34.30
N TYR A 795 -2.55 23.50 -34.24
CA TYR A 795 -3.35 24.56 -33.62
C TYR A 795 -2.99 24.71 -32.14
N LEU A 796 -2.96 23.62 -31.37
CA LEU A 796 -2.66 23.63 -29.94
C LEU A 796 -1.30 24.26 -29.64
N TYR A 797 -0.28 23.97 -30.44
CA TYR A 797 1.05 24.54 -30.29
C TYR A 797 1.27 25.86 -31.03
N GLY A 798 0.24 26.39 -31.70
CA GLY A 798 0.31 27.66 -32.43
C GLY A 798 1.29 27.66 -33.60
N ILE A 799 1.51 26.49 -34.23
CA ILE A 799 2.41 26.31 -35.37
C ILE A 799 1.56 26.33 -36.64
N LYS A 800 1.94 27.19 -37.58
CA LYS A 800 1.30 27.30 -38.90
C LYS A 800 2.16 26.66 -39.98
#